data_AF-A0AB34SB16-F1
#
_entry.id   AF-A0AB34SB16-F1
#
_cell.length_a   1.000
_cell.length_b   1.000
_cell.length_c   1.000
_cell.angle_alpha   90.00
_cell.angle_beta   90.00
_cell.angle_gamma   90.00
#
_symmetry.space_group_name_H-M   'P 1'
#
loop_
_entity.id
_entity.type
_entity.pdbx_description
1 polymer ?
#
loop_
_entity_poly.entity_id
_entity_poly.type
_entity_poly.pdbx_seq_one_letter_code
_entity_poly.pdbx_strand_id
1 'polypeptide(L)'
;MKDTYKKRLYTQVLSLSAAALLAVLAQGNVAADTLNPTEAPQEASPVSSLVENPTPVSAVKTEDHSDQPQTDTADKESQPVAKADKATSDTTSSPATGAENKKETSSEVATAPDKSQTRAASSEDSKVQLADSKVYMSEKASIEETVQEQGAKANKINWTLDNKPISEWKTWKMEDGTFSGDPFVTIEEKAEGNDLKLSLKFNELFGQDLSLRTPNNIRRTYRNFMGNHELVGVSEDLGLTIRKNIVLRPYEDFHTHDEMLASIEKSRQEAKDDRLVQIETIGKSAQGRDVKLGIISSDQKSIDDYLNTTNPKALTKPAEMLDSLKNGTLDYKLPVLINNTHADEQPAIDIITGLFNTFATKDLISFQTTDANGLAKNVTLSVKELLKKFIFLFDFTENPDGDVANTRALANGIDPNRDTSYQANPETRTVAGLINKWNPIALYDIHGFIKEFLIEPATPPHDPNFEYDLLSENMLENAHHMGRAGVANSKYDSYIIPKLDWGDGWDDSFSGYTGVYAMYHGILGHTIEIPEGNQESYKAGYHAVLGGISYLSQNPDKLMEMRLNFYLRGINKVEDPKAENELVGPDGKVVGRIKNGQKKFFPDYYVIPMGLDKNNDSQQAFNMIEYFKRNGVTLKELKEDVGNYKKGDLVVDMAQAKRGYANHILYKGSNESAWSAMYAELLVNFPDMRGFKAEAVFKDKLFDGKLGDVTALRATRTSEINHSAPYYVIANTSDSAVKAVNQAIRQGKKVYLTDDGYIVDTPTFENLLGDYAIYGDALYKVPNGPSLKALKVYSPPHQFYWAGVDSPTHTALALKNLGFDLVDTPEEADVVVLESNNFDKSLVGLKPTIVVGGSAMQRLEKLGLIDGFDAEKFSGGSDFEGLMKAIIDDQDPLTSGYNKNDLFYSNSGNWIAKVPANFKTLATIAGSDYYIAGWWPGNEKLANKIVAISGKYNENPLFVYAGNPTNRLHTIHFYRWISNAVFGSQLANLTDYILPSPTPNPIPQPQPLTPPTYQAPSKTYQAPNQTRLDFKPATKVDPVQEISLTYSRESLPKTGTQEMTEGFKLASILIACSAGFFLLKKKEN
;
A
#
# COMPACT_ATOMS: atom_id res chain seq x y z
N MET A 1 65.23 43.86 -18.45
CA MET A 1 64.92 44.52 -17.16
C MET A 1 63.59 45.25 -17.33
N LYS A 2 62.53 45.03 -16.55
CA LYS A 2 62.22 44.12 -15.42
C LYS A 2 60.78 43.61 -15.72
N ASP A 3 60.31 42.37 -15.56
CA ASP A 3 60.67 41.18 -14.79
C ASP A 3 60.58 41.30 -13.24
N THR A 4 60.55 40.16 -12.54
CA THR A 4 60.69 39.97 -11.08
C THR A 4 59.49 40.26 -10.16
N TYR A 5 58.24 39.98 -10.59
CA TYR A 5 57.17 39.64 -9.63
C TYR A 5 56.30 38.45 -10.05
N LYS A 6 55.50 38.56 -11.14
CA LYS A 6 54.57 37.48 -11.55
C LYS A 6 55.23 36.13 -11.85
N LYS A 7 56.50 36.11 -12.28
CA LYS A 7 57.27 34.86 -12.48
C LYS A 7 57.71 34.16 -11.18
N ARG A 8 57.78 34.85 -10.04
CA ARG A 8 58.31 34.26 -8.79
C ARG A 8 57.28 33.39 -8.07
N LEU A 9 56.00 33.74 -8.15
CA LEU A 9 54.91 33.01 -7.50
C LEU A 9 54.69 31.61 -8.12
N TYR A 10 54.62 31.53 -9.45
CA TYR A 10 54.32 30.27 -10.17
C TYR A 10 55.37 29.17 -9.96
N THR A 11 56.66 29.52 -9.90
CA THR A 11 57.73 28.52 -9.73
C THR A 11 57.80 27.96 -8.30
N GLN A 12 57.34 28.70 -7.29
CA GLN A 12 57.34 28.24 -5.90
C GLN A 12 56.15 27.31 -5.57
N VAL A 13 54.99 27.51 -6.22
CA VAL A 13 53.84 26.60 -6.05
C VAL A 13 54.11 25.24 -6.70
N LEU A 14 54.65 25.22 -7.93
CA LEU A 14 54.94 23.98 -8.66
C LEU A 14 56.06 23.11 -8.05
N SER A 15 56.98 23.71 -7.28
CA SER A 15 58.08 22.96 -6.65
C SER A 15 57.71 22.26 -5.34
N LEU A 16 56.67 22.75 -4.63
CA LEU A 16 56.12 22.07 -3.45
C LEU A 16 55.32 20.81 -3.83
N SER A 17 54.51 20.88 -4.89
CA SER A 17 53.69 19.74 -5.34
C SER A 17 54.52 18.52 -5.79
N ALA A 18 55.66 18.75 -6.44
CA ALA A 18 56.56 17.67 -6.89
C ALA A 18 57.24 16.93 -5.72
N ALA A 19 57.56 17.65 -4.63
CA ALA A 19 58.17 17.06 -3.44
C ALA A 19 57.17 16.17 -2.67
N ALA A 20 55.90 16.60 -2.57
CA ALA A 20 54.85 15.81 -1.92
C ALA A 20 54.57 14.49 -2.66
N LEU A 21 54.54 14.51 -3.99
CA LEU A 21 54.21 13.32 -4.80
C LEU A 21 55.30 12.23 -4.73
N LEU A 22 56.57 12.61 -4.59
CA LEU A 22 57.69 11.67 -4.42
C LEU A 22 57.78 11.08 -3.01
N ALA A 23 57.23 11.74 -1.99
CA ALA A 23 57.19 11.20 -0.63
C ALA A 23 56.18 10.03 -0.48
N VAL A 24 55.05 10.10 -1.20
CA VAL A 24 53.95 9.12 -1.09
C VAL A 24 54.24 7.81 -1.85
N LEU A 25 55.12 7.84 -2.87
CA LEU A 25 55.47 6.67 -3.68
C LEU A 25 56.70 5.88 -3.16
N ALA A 26 57.23 6.24 -1.98
CA ALA A 26 58.45 5.66 -1.42
C ALA A 26 58.25 4.74 -0.19
N GLN A 27 57.03 4.63 0.35
CA GLN A 27 56.73 3.81 1.53
C GLN A 27 55.47 2.97 1.30
N GLY A 28 55.67 1.70 0.94
CA GLY A 28 54.59 0.77 0.60
C GLY A 28 55.09 -0.66 0.38
N ASN A 29 55.94 -1.17 1.29
CA ASN A 29 56.47 -2.53 1.20
C ASN A 29 57.00 -3.07 2.55
N VAL A 30 56.83 -4.38 2.78
CA VAL A 30 57.40 -5.21 3.87
C VAL A 30 56.87 -5.00 5.31
N ALA A 31 55.80 -5.76 5.62
CA ALA A 31 55.68 -6.81 6.65
C ALA A 31 56.23 -6.69 8.11
N ALA A 32 55.47 -7.36 9.00
CA ALA A 32 55.89 -8.18 10.17
C ALA A 32 56.15 -7.54 11.56
N ASP A 33 55.17 -7.78 12.44
CA ASP A 33 55.30 -8.42 13.78
C ASP A 33 55.89 -7.71 15.03
N THR A 34 55.48 -8.24 16.19
CA THR A 34 56.00 -8.13 17.58
C THR A 34 55.74 -6.89 18.48
N LEU A 35 55.05 -7.20 19.59
CA LEU A 35 55.33 -6.84 21.01
C LEU A 35 54.98 -5.45 21.63
N ASN A 36 53.95 -5.51 22.49
CA ASN A 36 53.77 -4.79 23.78
C ASN A 36 55.01 -4.88 24.71
N PRO A 37 55.18 -4.08 25.82
CA PRO A 37 54.10 -3.60 26.72
C PRO A 37 54.25 -2.23 27.43
N THR A 38 53.18 -1.76 28.12
CA THR A 38 53.19 -1.48 29.58
C THR A 38 51.77 -1.29 30.17
N GLU A 39 51.43 -2.18 31.10
CA GLU A 39 50.63 -2.08 32.34
C GLU A 39 49.40 -1.13 32.51
N ALA A 40 48.35 -1.74 33.10
CA ALA A 40 47.22 -1.11 33.81
C ALA A 40 47.48 -1.28 35.34
N PRO A 41 46.62 -1.84 36.23
CA PRO A 41 45.15 -1.93 36.33
C PRO A 41 44.59 -1.48 37.71
N GLN A 42 43.28 -1.64 37.92
CA GLN A 42 42.67 -2.26 39.12
C GLN A 42 41.23 -2.68 38.73
N GLU A 43 40.94 -3.96 38.50
CA GLU A 43 40.62 -5.03 39.48
C GLU A 43 39.23 -4.85 40.14
N ALA A 44 38.42 -5.90 40.38
CA ALA A 44 38.68 -7.35 40.50
C ALA A 44 37.44 -8.18 40.06
N SER A 45 37.37 -9.52 40.05
CA SER A 45 38.26 -10.64 39.69
C SER A 45 37.42 -11.97 39.76
N PRO A 46 37.87 -13.13 39.22
CA PRO A 46 36.94 -14.13 38.66
C PRO A 46 37.04 -15.59 39.19
N VAL A 47 36.16 -16.47 38.67
CA VAL A 47 36.27 -17.96 38.61
C VAL A 47 35.69 -18.41 37.25
N SER A 48 36.48 -18.95 36.30
CA SER A 48 36.78 -20.39 36.02
C SER A 48 35.55 -21.26 35.68
N SER A 49 35.55 -22.19 34.71
CA SER A 49 36.66 -22.91 34.04
C SER A 49 36.26 -23.60 32.70
N LEU A 50 37.26 -23.90 31.85
CA LEU A 50 37.45 -25.09 30.97
C LEU A 50 36.21 -25.74 30.28
N VAL A 51 36.08 -25.73 28.93
CA VAL A 51 36.79 -26.56 27.90
C VAL A 51 36.45 -28.06 27.94
N GLU A 52 35.71 -28.54 26.94
CA GLU A 52 36.12 -29.67 26.07
C GLU A 52 35.22 -29.80 24.81
N ASN A 53 35.71 -30.50 23.78
CA ASN A 53 35.00 -30.78 22.52
C ASN A 53 35.61 -32.02 21.83
N PRO A 54 34.81 -33.06 21.49
CA PRO A 54 35.23 -33.94 20.39
C PRO A 54 34.10 -34.43 19.45
N THR A 55 34.40 -34.39 18.16
CA THR A 55 33.87 -35.24 17.08
C THR A 55 34.94 -36.28 16.68
N PRO A 56 34.76 -37.14 15.66
CA PRO A 56 33.61 -37.98 15.28
C PRO A 56 33.99 -39.47 15.10
N VAL A 57 33.02 -40.37 14.86
CA VAL A 57 33.27 -41.73 14.28
C VAL A 57 32.16 -42.08 13.27
N SER A 58 32.44 -42.95 12.30
CA SER A 58 31.61 -43.25 11.12
C SER A 58 31.35 -44.76 10.91
N ALA A 59 30.58 -45.08 9.84
CA ALA A 59 30.63 -46.35 9.06
C ALA A 59 29.86 -47.58 9.65
N VAL A 60 29.43 -48.62 8.90
CA VAL A 60 29.31 -48.86 7.43
C VAL A 60 28.47 -50.12 7.09
N LYS A 61 27.74 -50.13 5.95
CA LYS A 61 27.13 -51.30 5.22
C LYS A 61 26.14 -52.20 6.00
N THR A 62 25.43 -53.22 5.45
CA THR A 62 25.39 -53.98 4.14
C THR A 62 23.90 -54.31 3.83
N GLU A 63 23.40 -54.20 2.58
CA GLU A 63 23.35 -55.19 1.47
C GLU A 63 22.39 -56.41 1.64
N ASP A 64 21.24 -56.33 0.91
CA ASP A 64 20.66 -57.33 -0.04
C ASP A 64 19.68 -58.48 0.35
N HIS A 65 18.93 -58.91 -0.67
CA HIS A 65 17.99 -60.06 -0.85
C HIS A 65 16.58 -60.03 -0.21
N SER A 66 15.55 -60.70 -0.79
CA SER A 66 15.06 -60.82 -2.18
C SER A 66 13.66 -61.51 -2.23
N ASP A 67 13.04 -61.51 -3.43
CA ASP A 67 12.03 -62.45 -3.93
C ASP A 67 10.53 -62.33 -3.57
N GLN A 68 9.72 -62.88 -4.49
CA GLN A 68 8.26 -62.82 -4.63
C GLN A 68 7.66 -64.25 -4.51
N PRO A 69 6.32 -64.43 -4.43
CA PRO A 69 5.62 -64.91 -5.64
C PRO A 69 4.14 -64.47 -5.80
N GLN A 70 3.53 -64.93 -6.91
CA GLN A 70 2.13 -64.81 -7.37
C GLN A 70 1.14 -65.70 -6.57
N THR A 71 -0.19 -65.79 -6.78
CA THR A 71 -1.17 -65.35 -7.82
C THR A 71 -2.56 -65.08 -7.12
N ASP A 72 -3.75 -64.84 -7.71
CA ASP A 72 -4.43 -65.40 -8.91
C ASP A 72 -5.69 -64.59 -9.41
N THR A 73 -6.24 -65.06 -10.55
CA THR A 73 -7.47 -64.74 -11.35
C THR A 73 -8.81 -64.45 -10.62
N ALA A 74 -9.94 -63.96 -11.21
CA ALA A 74 -10.36 -63.22 -12.44
C ALA A 74 -11.83 -62.68 -12.20
N ASP A 75 -12.82 -62.37 -13.08
CA ASP A 75 -13.13 -62.48 -14.54
C ASP A 75 -14.36 -61.56 -14.94
N LYS A 76 -14.54 -61.28 -16.25
CA LYS A 76 -15.74 -60.81 -17.06
C LYS A 76 -16.78 -59.73 -16.63
N GLU A 77 -16.89 -58.70 -17.51
CA GLU A 77 -18.03 -58.30 -18.40
C GLU A 77 -19.49 -58.71 -18.04
N SER A 78 -20.59 -57.95 -18.31
CA SER A 78 -20.94 -57.12 -19.49
C SER A 78 -22.20 -56.21 -19.27
N GLN A 79 -22.53 -55.34 -20.24
CA GLN A 79 -23.78 -54.51 -20.35
C GLN A 79 -24.92 -55.29 -21.12
N PRO A 80 -26.03 -54.73 -21.72
CA PRO A 80 -26.58 -53.34 -21.80
C PRO A 80 -28.15 -53.19 -21.79
N VAL A 81 -28.65 -52.03 -22.28
CA VAL A 81 -30.01 -51.71 -22.85
C VAL A 81 -31.00 -50.95 -21.92
N ALA A 82 -31.94 -50.21 -22.52
CA ALA A 82 -32.67 -49.06 -21.97
C ALA A 82 -34.16 -48.95 -22.41
N LYS A 83 -34.83 -47.86 -21.96
CA LYS A 83 -36.12 -47.21 -22.40
C LYS A 83 -37.36 -47.29 -21.48
N ALA A 84 -37.61 -46.15 -20.82
CA ALA A 84 -38.74 -45.22 -21.04
C ALA A 84 -40.21 -45.48 -20.58
N ASP A 85 -40.87 -44.35 -20.30
CA ASP A 85 -42.31 -43.99 -20.39
C ASP A 85 -43.34 -44.19 -19.23
N LYS A 86 -43.64 -43.03 -18.59
CA LYS A 86 -44.98 -42.37 -18.46
C LYS A 86 -45.93 -42.57 -17.23
N ALA A 87 -46.58 -41.43 -16.90
CA ALA A 87 -47.94 -41.23 -16.32
C ALA A 87 -48.14 -41.57 -14.82
N THR A 88 -49.05 -40.97 -14.01
CA THR A 88 -50.00 -39.80 -14.03
C THR A 88 -50.56 -39.64 -12.59
N SER A 89 -51.11 -38.53 -12.05
CA SER A 89 -51.21 -37.09 -12.38
C SER A 89 -51.81 -36.34 -11.14
N ASP A 90 -52.60 -35.27 -11.34
CA ASP A 90 -53.64 -34.71 -10.42
C ASP A 90 -53.17 -33.86 -9.19
N THR A 91 -53.86 -32.79 -8.76
CA THR A 91 -55.02 -32.00 -9.30
C THR A 91 -55.09 -30.56 -8.72
N THR A 92 -55.84 -29.65 -9.39
CA THR A 92 -56.47 -28.40 -8.86
C THR A 92 -55.58 -27.24 -8.33
N SER A 93 -55.98 -25.96 -8.28
CA SER A 93 -57.08 -25.18 -8.94
C SER A 93 -56.89 -23.65 -8.81
N SER A 94 -57.54 -22.87 -9.68
CA SER A 94 -57.67 -21.38 -9.64
C SER A 94 -58.74 -20.89 -8.60
N PRO A 95 -59.03 -19.57 -8.38
CA PRO A 95 -59.29 -18.47 -9.34
C PRO A 95 -58.31 -17.26 -9.20
N ALA A 96 -58.14 -16.29 -10.12
CA ALA A 96 -59.00 -15.61 -11.12
C ALA A 96 -59.92 -14.50 -10.56
N THR A 97 -60.24 -13.42 -11.29
CA THR A 97 -59.86 -13.00 -12.68
C THR A 97 -58.58 -12.12 -12.65
N GLY A 98 -58.27 -11.08 -13.44
CA GLY A 98 -58.90 -10.31 -14.55
C GLY A 98 -58.35 -8.87 -14.57
N ALA A 99 -58.32 -8.08 -15.65
CA ALA A 99 -58.55 -8.25 -17.10
C ALA A 99 -57.82 -7.06 -17.83
N GLU A 100 -57.87 -6.74 -19.12
CA GLU A 100 -58.62 -7.19 -20.32
C GLU A 100 -57.86 -6.75 -21.61
N ASN A 101 -58.51 -6.82 -22.79
CA ASN A 101 -58.26 -6.07 -24.03
C ASN A 101 -57.06 -6.39 -24.96
N LYS A 102 -57.18 -7.58 -25.58
CA LYS A 102 -57.43 -7.80 -27.04
C LYS A 102 -56.28 -7.75 -28.08
N LYS A 103 -56.35 -8.78 -28.94
CA LYS A 103 -55.71 -8.95 -30.27
C LYS A 103 -56.71 -8.63 -31.40
N GLU A 104 -56.21 -8.59 -32.64
CA GLU A 104 -56.60 -9.41 -33.82
C GLU A 104 -55.49 -9.17 -34.90
N THR A 105 -54.78 -10.16 -35.47
CA THR A 105 -55.06 -11.08 -36.62
C THR A 105 -55.38 -10.37 -37.96
N SER A 106 -55.00 -10.85 -39.16
CA SER A 106 -54.59 -12.21 -39.60
C SER A 106 -53.58 -12.22 -40.80
N SER A 107 -53.25 -13.44 -41.28
CA SER A 107 -52.58 -13.80 -42.55
C SER A 107 -53.55 -13.78 -43.77
N GLU A 108 -53.25 -14.07 -45.07
CA GLU A 108 -52.08 -14.66 -45.79
C GLU A 108 -52.15 -14.45 -47.36
N VAL A 109 -51.04 -14.72 -48.10
CA VAL A 109 -50.91 -15.16 -49.54
C VAL A 109 -51.27 -14.25 -50.77
N ALA A 110 -50.34 -14.30 -51.77
CA ALA A 110 -50.26 -13.96 -53.23
C ALA A 110 -51.50 -13.57 -54.09
N THR A 111 -51.44 -12.99 -55.32
CA THR A 111 -50.48 -13.07 -56.48
C THR A 111 -50.34 -11.75 -57.33
N ALA A 112 -49.41 -11.71 -58.31
CA ALA A 112 -49.08 -10.62 -59.26
C ALA A 112 -49.93 -10.65 -60.59
N PRO A 113 -49.67 -9.92 -61.74
CA PRO A 113 -48.54 -9.01 -62.13
C PRO A 113 -48.84 -7.75 -63.03
N ASP A 114 -47.75 -7.04 -63.45
CA ASP A 114 -47.58 -6.22 -64.70
C ASP A 114 -48.31 -4.82 -64.80
N LYS A 115 -47.84 -3.74 -65.46
CA LYS A 115 -46.69 -3.43 -66.36
C LYS A 115 -46.05 -2.04 -66.14
N SER A 116 -44.74 -1.97 -66.43
CA SER A 116 -43.95 -0.85 -67.02
C SER A 116 -44.14 0.62 -66.62
N GLN A 117 -43.03 1.25 -66.16
CA GLN A 117 -42.59 2.55 -66.67
C GLN A 117 -41.05 2.67 -66.61
N THR A 118 -40.44 3.32 -67.61
CA THR A 118 -38.98 3.41 -67.77
C THR A 118 -38.40 4.52 -66.89
N ARG A 119 -37.36 4.21 -66.10
CA ARG A 119 -36.51 5.21 -65.43
C ARG A 119 -35.05 4.75 -65.48
N ALA A 120 -34.12 5.71 -65.50
CA ALA A 120 -32.69 5.46 -65.69
C ALA A 120 -32.09 4.62 -64.56
N ALA A 121 -31.04 3.86 -64.87
CA ALA A 121 -30.29 3.07 -63.90
C ALA A 121 -29.63 3.99 -62.85
N SER A 122 -30.07 3.87 -61.59
CA SER A 122 -29.26 4.25 -60.44
C SER A 122 -28.11 3.26 -60.31
N SER A 123 -26.88 3.75 -60.16
CA SER A 123 -25.79 2.94 -59.62
C SER A 123 -26.16 2.52 -58.20
N GLU A 124 -26.30 1.23 -57.94
CA GLU A 124 -26.40 0.74 -56.56
C GLU A 124 -25.04 0.89 -55.88
N ASP A 125 -25.01 1.56 -54.73
CA ASP A 125 -23.80 1.63 -53.91
C ASP A 125 -23.44 0.22 -53.43
N SER A 126 -22.34 -0.31 -53.96
CA SER A 126 -21.74 -1.54 -53.46
C SER A 126 -21.32 -1.32 -52.01
N LYS A 127 -21.75 -2.21 -51.10
CA LYS A 127 -21.49 -2.11 -49.66
C LYS A 127 -20.77 -3.36 -49.20
N VAL A 128 -19.51 -3.19 -48.80
CA VAL A 128 -18.61 -4.26 -48.39
C VAL A 128 -18.31 -4.10 -46.91
N GLN A 129 -18.74 -5.08 -46.11
CA GLN A 129 -18.30 -5.22 -44.72
C GLN A 129 -17.11 -6.19 -44.69
N LEU A 130 -15.94 -5.68 -44.29
CA LEU A 130 -14.77 -6.48 -43.97
C LEU A 130 -14.88 -7.01 -42.53
N ALA A 131 -14.15 -8.09 -42.25
CA ALA A 131 -14.10 -8.67 -40.91
C ALA A 131 -13.44 -7.70 -39.91
N ASP A 132 -13.90 -7.72 -38.67
CA ASP A 132 -13.32 -6.97 -37.56
C ASP A 132 -11.85 -7.34 -37.36
N SER A 133 -11.03 -6.41 -36.84
CA SER A 133 -9.64 -6.71 -36.49
C SER A 133 -9.16 -5.89 -35.31
N LYS A 134 -8.38 -6.53 -34.43
CA LYS A 134 -7.72 -5.86 -33.31
C LYS A 134 -6.49 -5.10 -33.80
N VAL A 135 -6.23 -3.95 -33.20
CA VAL A 135 -4.96 -3.20 -33.32
C VAL A 135 -4.51 -2.77 -31.93
N TYR A 136 -3.24 -2.99 -31.62
CA TYR A 136 -2.66 -2.73 -30.31
C TYR A 136 -2.00 -1.35 -30.26
N MET A 137 -2.41 -0.51 -29.31
CA MET A 137 -2.02 0.91 -29.26
C MET A 137 -0.54 1.13 -28.89
N SER A 138 0.12 0.11 -28.35
CA SER A 138 1.56 0.10 -28.04
C SER A 138 2.43 -0.58 -29.12
N GLU A 139 1.84 -1.03 -30.22
CA GLU A 139 2.53 -1.84 -31.25
C GLU A 139 2.19 -1.38 -32.67
N LYS A 140 2.95 -1.86 -33.67
CA LYS A 140 2.65 -1.64 -35.09
C LYS A 140 1.87 -2.82 -35.66
N ALA A 141 0.89 -2.54 -36.50
CA ALA A 141 0.09 -3.58 -37.17
C ALA A 141 0.06 -3.36 -38.70
N SER A 142 0.00 -4.45 -39.46
CA SER A 142 -0.30 -4.45 -40.90
C SER A 142 -1.42 -5.44 -41.15
N ILE A 143 -2.51 -4.99 -41.77
CA ILE A 143 -3.69 -5.81 -42.07
C ILE A 143 -3.90 -5.78 -43.58
N GLU A 144 -3.80 -6.94 -44.22
CA GLU A 144 -3.99 -7.11 -45.66
C GLU A 144 -5.43 -7.57 -45.95
N GLU A 145 -6.15 -6.81 -46.76
CA GLU A 145 -7.55 -7.05 -47.11
C GLU A 145 -7.74 -7.16 -48.63
N THR A 146 -8.79 -7.87 -49.04
CA THR A 146 -9.11 -8.07 -50.48
C THR A 146 -10.59 -7.86 -50.74
N VAL A 147 -10.92 -6.80 -51.47
CA VAL A 147 -12.28 -6.55 -51.95
C VAL A 147 -12.43 -7.07 -53.38
N GLN A 148 -13.20 -8.15 -53.53
CA GLN A 148 -13.45 -8.82 -54.81
C GLN A 148 -14.11 -7.87 -55.83
N GLU A 149 -13.66 -7.94 -57.08
CA GLU A 149 -14.23 -7.21 -58.23
C GLU A 149 -14.20 -5.66 -58.15
N GLN A 150 -13.50 -5.07 -57.18
CA GLN A 150 -13.42 -3.61 -56.98
C GLN A 150 -12.07 -2.97 -57.36
N GLY A 151 -11.18 -3.67 -58.06
CA GLY A 151 -9.83 -3.17 -58.43
C GLY A 151 -9.85 -1.85 -59.21
N ALA A 152 -10.92 -1.58 -59.97
CA ALA A 152 -11.13 -0.32 -60.68
C ALA A 152 -11.37 0.91 -59.77
N LYS A 153 -11.53 0.72 -58.45
CA LYS A 153 -11.62 1.81 -57.45
C LYS A 153 -10.26 2.20 -56.84
N ALA A 154 -9.18 1.47 -57.11
CA ALA A 154 -7.90 1.68 -56.42
C ALA A 154 -7.37 3.12 -56.60
N ASN A 155 -6.98 3.74 -55.49
CA ASN A 155 -6.55 5.14 -55.37
C ASN A 155 -7.68 6.15 -55.65
N LYS A 156 -8.94 5.78 -55.39
CA LYS A 156 -10.14 6.63 -55.51
C LYS A 156 -11.06 6.57 -54.29
N ILE A 157 -10.55 6.13 -53.14
CA ILE A 157 -11.36 5.92 -51.94
C ILE A 157 -10.93 6.92 -50.86
N ASN A 158 -11.88 7.73 -50.40
CA ASN A 158 -11.70 8.60 -49.24
C ASN A 158 -11.90 7.78 -47.97
N TRP A 159 -10.85 7.65 -47.18
CA TRP A 159 -10.86 6.89 -45.93
C TRP A 159 -11.09 7.78 -44.71
N THR A 160 -12.02 7.37 -43.87
CA THR A 160 -12.32 7.97 -42.58
C THR A 160 -12.27 6.93 -41.47
N LEU A 161 -11.85 7.33 -40.27
CA LEU A 161 -11.93 6.55 -39.04
C LEU A 161 -12.75 7.39 -38.04
N ASP A 162 -13.83 6.81 -37.51
CA ASP A 162 -14.85 7.50 -36.71
C ASP A 162 -15.40 8.78 -37.37
N ASN A 163 -15.65 8.72 -38.67
CA ASN A 163 -16.12 9.83 -39.51
C ASN A 163 -15.13 11.01 -39.67
N LYS A 164 -13.88 10.89 -39.18
CA LYS A 164 -12.80 11.85 -39.45
C LYS A 164 -11.86 11.33 -40.54
N PRO A 165 -11.33 12.16 -41.44
CA PRO A 165 -10.28 11.75 -42.38
C PRO A 165 -9.12 11.04 -41.69
N ILE A 166 -8.63 9.92 -42.24
CA ILE A 166 -7.50 9.18 -41.62
C ILE A 166 -6.21 10.03 -41.53
N SER A 167 -6.09 11.08 -42.32
CA SER A 167 -5.01 12.06 -42.26
C SER A 167 -5.00 12.89 -40.97
N GLU A 168 -6.13 13.05 -40.29
CA GLU A 168 -6.25 13.72 -38.98
C GLU A 168 -5.90 12.80 -37.81
N TRP A 169 -5.99 11.49 -37.98
CA TRP A 169 -5.58 10.51 -36.97
C TRP A 169 -4.05 10.44 -36.90
N LYS A 170 -3.48 11.03 -35.85
CA LYS A 170 -2.04 11.03 -35.55
C LYS A 170 -1.71 10.19 -34.33
N THR A 171 -0.45 9.82 -34.21
CA THR A 171 0.18 9.32 -32.98
C THR A 171 0.39 10.45 -31.97
N TRP A 172 0.45 10.09 -30.69
CA TRP A 172 0.68 10.98 -29.55
C TRP A 172 2.13 11.43 -29.46
N LYS A 173 2.38 12.72 -29.16
CA LYS A 173 3.70 13.21 -28.76
C LYS A 173 3.78 13.42 -27.25
N MET A 174 4.79 12.79 -26.65
CA MET A 174 5.03 12.84 -25.21
C MET A 174 5.45 14.25 -24.74
N GLU A 175 6.22 14.97 -25.55
CA GLU A 175 6.72 16.31 -25.25
C GLU A 175 5.62 17.38 -25.08
N ASP A 176 4.58 17.35 -25.91
CA ASP A 176 3.53 18.38 -25.96
C ASP A 176 2.14 17.92 -25.49
N GLY A 177 1.90 16.61 -25.38
CA GLY A 177 0.63 16.04 -24.90
C GLY A 177 -0.48 16.04 -25.95
N THR A 178 -0.12 16.11 -27.24
CA THR A 178 -1.07 16.20 -28.35
C THR A 178 -0.90 15.07 -29.36
N PHE A 179 -1.96 14.79 -30.11
CA PHE A 179 -1.90 13.93 -31.31
C PHE A 179 -1.36 14.74 -32.50
N SER A 180 -0.06 15.05 -32.46
CA SER A 180 0.65 15.82 -33.49
C SER A 180 1.77 15.03 -34.18
N GLY A 181 1.89 13.73 -33.89
CA GLY A 181 2.91 12.83 -34.44
C GLY A 181 2.63 12.38 -35.88
N ASP A 182 3.30 11.29 -36.27
CA ASP A 182 3.08 10.62 -37.56
C ASP A 182 1.63 10.10 -37.69
N PRO A 183 1.12 9.87 -38.91
CA PRO A 183 -0.20 9.26 -39.11
C PRO A 183 -0.34 7.95 -38.31
N PHE A 184 -1.42 7.83 -37.55
CA PHE A 184 -1.72 6.61 -36.80
C PHE A 184 -2.04 5.46 -37.75
N VAL A 185 -2.84 5.70 -38.80
CA VAL A 185 -3.17 4.72 -39.83
C VAL A 185 -2.89 5.27 -41.23
N THR A 186 -2.39 4.40 -42.10
CA THR A 186 -2.19 4.63 -43.53
C THR A 186 -2.73 3.44 -44.32
N ILE A 187 -3.21 3.66 -45.54
CA ILE A 187 -3.82 2.62 -46.37
C ILE A 187 -3.23 2.72 -47.78
N GLU A 188 -2.63 1.62 -48.24
CA GLU A 188 -2.10 1.50 -49.60
C GLU A 188 -3.08 0.70 -50.46
N GLU A 189 -3.51 1.27 -51.60
CA GLU A 189 -4.50 0.69 -52.51
C GLU A 189 -3.85 0.17 -53.80
N LYS A 190 -4.02 -1.12 -54.07
CA LYS A 190 -3.46 -1.77 -55.26
C LYS A 190 -4.51 -2.58 -56.01
N ALA A 191 -4.68 -2.32 -57.31
CA ALA A 191 -5.46 -3.19 -58.19
C ALA A 191 -4.65 -4.47 -58.51
N GLU A 192 -5.27 -5.64 -58.34
CA GLU A 192 -4.69 -6.93 -58.69
C GLU A 192 -5.70 -7.74 -59.52
N GLY A 193 -5.58 -7.63 -60.84
CA GLY A 193 -6.61 -8.10 -61.77
C GLY A 193 -7.90 -7.29 -61.61
N ASN A 194 -9.00 -7.96 -61.31
CA ASN A 194 -10.28 -7.31 -61.00
C ASN A 194 -10.41 -6.91 -59.52
N ASP A 195 -9.50 -7.33 -58.64
CA ASP A 195 -9.64 -7.15 -57.19
C ASP A 195 -8.91 -5.91 -56.67
N LEU A 196 -9.42 -5.37 -55.56
CA LEU A 196 -8.78 -4.29 -54.79
C LEU A 196 -8.09 -4.90 -53.58
N LYS A 197 -6.76 -4.82 -53.54
CA LYS A 197 -5.94 -5.09 -52.36
C LYS A 197 -5.79 -3.81 -51.54
N LEU A 198 -5.93 -3.95 -50.23
CA LEU A 198 -5.72 -2.87 -49.26
C LEU A 198 -4.68 -3.34 -48.22
N SER A 199 -3.60 -2.58 -48.06
CA SER A 199 -2.63 -2.78 -46.97
C SER A 199 -2.84 -1.67 -45.95
N LEU A 200 -3.47 -2.00 -44.82
CA LEU A 200 -3.77 -1.07 -43.73
C LEU A 200 -2.63 -1.14 -42.70
N LYS A 201 -1.83 -0.08 -42.61
CA LYS A 201 -0.65 -0.01 -41.73
C LYS A 201 -0.88 0.97 -40.59
N PHE A 202 -0.67 0.50 -39.37
CA PHE A 202 -0.86 1.23 -38.12
C PHE A 202 0.47 1.42 -37.39
N ASN A 203 0.72 2.63 -36.88
CA ASN A 203 1.81 2.93 -35.94
C ASN A 203 1.31 2.84 -34.48
N GLU A 204 2.24 2.81 -33.52
CA GLU A 204 1.91 2.84 -32.09
C GLU A 204 1.17 4.16 -31.76
N LEU A 205 -0.11 4.11 -31.37
CA LEU A 205 -0.92 5.32 -31.09
C LEU A 205 -0.30 6.18 -29.97
N PHE A 206 0.32 5.53 -28.97
CA PHE A 206 0.96 6.17 -27.82
C PHE A 206 2.47 5.91 -27.71
N GLY A 207 3.08 5.24 -28.69
CA GLY A 207 4.41 4.64 -28.52
C GLY A 207 4.37 3.35 -27.69
N GLN A 208 5.54 2.73 -27.53
CA GLN A 208 5.65 1.35 -27.02
C GLN A 208 5.49 1.19 -25.50
N ASP A 209 5.32 2.27 -24.75
CA ASP A 209 5.21 2.23 -23.29
C ASP A 209 4.03 3.08 -22.80
N LEU A 210 2.95 2.41 -22.38
CA LEU A 210 1.76 3.07 -21.86
C LEU A 210 1.91 3.50 -20.38
N SER A 211 3.04 3.21 -19.73
CA SER A 211 3.25 3.58 -18.32
C SER A 211 3.57 5.06 -18.09
N LEU A 212 3.96 5.79 -19.13
CA LEU A 212 4.58 7.10 -19.02
C LEU A 212 3.62 8.17 -18.46
N ARG A 213 4.09 8.92 -17.46
CA ARG A 213 3.33 9.95 -16.72
C ARG A 213 3.83 11.40 -16.93
N THR A 214 5.02 11.62 -17.52
CA THR A 214 5.70 12.94 -17.49
C THR A 214 6.50 13.21 -18.78
N PRO A 215 6.39 14.41 -19.41
CA PRO A 215 5.66 15.59 -18.95
C PRO A 215 4.14 15.52 -19.12
N ASN A 216 3.63 14.59 -19.94
CA ASN A 216 2.19 14.37 -20.15
C ASN A 216 1.81 12.92 -19.80
N ASN A 217 0.54 12.64 -19.50
CA ASN A 217 0.17 11.37 -18.87
C ASN A 217 -0.51 10.38 -19.84
N ILE A 218 0.27 9.48 -20.43
CA ILE A 218 -0.22 8.39 -21.28
C ILE A 218 -0.98 7.36 -20.45
N ARG A 219 -0.44 6.97 -19.29
CA ARG A 219 -1.02 5.97 -18.35
C ARG A 219 -2.46 6.29 -17.94
N ARG A 220 -2.85 7.57 -17.93
CA ARG A 220 -4.23 8.04 -17.68
C ARG A 220 -5.08 8.29 -18.94
N THR A 221 -4.47 8.35 -20.12
CA THR A 221 -5.13 8.72 -21.38
C THR A 221 -5.53 7.53 -22.26
N TYR A 222 -4.73 6.46 -22.31
CA TYR A 222 -4.89 5.40 -23.32
C TYR A 222 -6.25 4.69 -23.29
N ARG A 223 -6.86 4.48 -22.10
CA ARG A 223 -8.17 3.80 -21.97
C ARG A 223 -9.32 4.56 -22.67
N ASN A 224 -9.17 5.86 -22.95
CA ASN A 224 -10.16 6.65 -23.69
C ASN A 224 -10.22 6.35 -25.20
N PHE A 225 -9.25 5.59 -25.72
CA PHE A 225 -9.10 5.21 -27.14
C PHE A 225 -9.24 3.69 -27.34
N MET A 226 -9.90 3.00 -26.40
CA MET A 226 -10.23 1.58 -26.51
C MET A 226 -11.65 1.39 -27.04
N GLY A 227 -11.86 0.29 -27.76
CA GLY A 227 -13.18 -0.15 -28.20
C GLY A 227 -13.27 -0.28 -29.72
N ASN A 228 -14.48 -0.10 -30.25
CA ASN A 228 -14.79 -0.24 -31.67
C ASN A 228 -14.68 1.10 -32.38
N HIS A 229 -13.81 1.19 -33.39
CA HIS A 229 -13.61 2.38 -34.21
C HIS A 229 -13.96 2.05 -35.67
N GLU A 230 -14.86 2.80 -36.29
CA GLU A 230 -15.34 2.46 -37.64
C GLU A 230 -14.47 3.08 -38.72
N LEU A 231 -13.72 2.24 -39.44
CA LEU A 231 -13.02 2.60 -40.66
C LEU A 231 -13.98 2.49 -41.85
N VAL A 232 -14.25 3.62 -42.51
CA VAL A 232 -15.13 3.71 -43.69
C VAL A 232 -14.37 4.30 -44.87
N GLY A 233 -14.30 3.56 -45.97
CA GLY A 233 -13.79 4.00 -47.26
C GLY A 233 -14.92 4.25 -48.25
N VAL A 234 -15.04 5.47 -48.80
CA VAL A 234 -16.08 5.83 -49.79
C VAL A 234 -15.44 6.26 -51.11
N SER A 235 -15.87 5.66 -52.22
CA SER A 235 -15.40 6.00 -53.57
C SER A 235 -16.27 7.10 -54.20
N GLU A 236 -15.70 8.27 -54.45
CA GLU A 236 -16.43 9.49 -54.85
C GLU A 236 -17.18 9.38 -56.19
N ASP A 237 -16.59 8.69 -57.17
CA ASP A 237 -17.06 8.69 -58.57
C ASP A 237 -17.80 7.42 -58.98
N LEU A 238 -17.86 6.41 -58.10
CA LEU A 238 -18.04 5.03 -58.52
C LEU A 238 -18.86 4.12 -57.58
N GLY A 239 -19.51 4.66 -56.53
CA GLY A 239 -20.53 3.93 -55.75
C GLY A 239 -20.01 2.69 -55.02
N LEU A 240 -18.96 2.85 -54.20
CA LEU A 240 -18.49 1.82 -53.27
C LEU A 240 -18.35 2.42 -51.87
N THR A 241 -18.88 1.71 -50.87
CA THR A 241 -18.62 1.92 -49.45
C THR A 241 -18.01 0.65 -48.86
N ILE A 242 -16.77 0.73 -48.38
CA ILE A 242 -16.09 -0.31 -47.60
C ILE A 242 -16.21 0.08 -46.11
N ARG A 243 -16.52 -0.90 -45.25
CA ARG A 243 -16.57 -0.74 -43.79
C ARG A 243 -15.73 -1.82 -43.12
N LYS A 244 -15.00 -1.45 -42.06
CA LYS A 244 -14.23 -2.36 -41.21
C LYS A 244 -14.24 -1.82 -39.78
N ASN A 245 -14.57 -2.67 -38.81
CA ASN A 245 -14.42 -2.30 -37.39
C ASN A 245 -12.97 -2.57 -36.96
N ILE A 246 -12.31 -1.54 -36.44
CA ILE A 246 -10.98 -1.61 -35.84
C ILE A 246 -11.14 -1.60 -34.32
N VAL A 247 -10.80 -2.73 -33.68
CA VAL A 247 -10.92 -2.90 -32.23
C VAL A 247 -9.62 -2.47 -31.57
N LEU A 248 -9.57 -1.24 -31.07
CA LEU A 248 -8.40 -0.72 -30.39
C LEU A 248 -8.28 -1.30 -28.97
N ARG A 249 -7.11 -1.88 -28.69
CA ARG A 249 -6.74 -2.45 -27.38
C ARG A 249 -5.35 -1.94 -26.98
N PRO A 250 -4.99 -1.89 -25.69
CA PRO A 250 -3.67 -1.39 -25.25
C PRO A 250 -2.50 -2.27 -25.72
N TYR A 251 -2.63 -3.57 -25.47
CA TYR A 251 -1.76 -4.68 -25.88
C TYR A 251 -2.61 -5.98 -25.95
N GLU A 252 -2.00 -7.10 -26.34
CA GLU A 252 -2.71 -8.36 -26.64
C GLU A 252 -3.45 -8.99 -25.45
N ASP A 253 -2.77 -9.19 -24.31
CA ASP A 253 -3.36 -9.83 -23.12
C ASP A 253 -4.11 -8.85 -22.20
N PHE A 254 -4.26 -7.57 -22.58
CA PHE A 254 -4.99 -6.58 -21.78
C PHE A 254 -6.45 -6.99 -21.54
N HIS A 255 -6.91 -6.94 -20.29
CA HIS A 255 -8.32 -7.03 -19.90
C HIS A 255 -8.78 -5.75 -19.17
N THR A 256 -10.03 -5.32 -19.38
CA THR A 256 -10.73 -4.46 -18.41
C THR A 256 -11.23 -5.29 -17.22
N HIS A 257 -11.55 -4.66 -16.09
CA HIS A 257 -12.14 -5.32 -14.91
C HIS A 257 -13.25 -6.34 -15.25
N ASP A 258 -14.26 -5.95 -16.04
CA ASP A 258 -15.39 -6.83 -16.37
C ASP A 258 -14.98 -7.98 -17.31
N GLU A 259 -14.01 -7.74 -18.20
CA GLU A 259 -13.42 -8.78 -19.06
C GLU A 259 -12.54 -9.75 -18.25
N MET A 260 -11.80 -9.26 -17.25
CA MET A 260 -11.03 -10.08 -16.30
C MET A 260 -11.98 -10.97 -15.50
N LEU A 261 -13.05 -10.41 -14.92
CA LEU A 261 -14.08 -11.16 -14.19
C LEU A 261 -14.73 -12.25 -15.06
N ALA A 262 -15.00 -11.96 -16.33
CA ALA A 262 -15.49 -12.95 -17.29
C ALA A 262 -14.42 -14.01 -17.65
N SER A 263 -13.15 -13.61 -17.79
CA SER A 263 -12.02 -14.46 -18.15
C SER A 263 -11.67 -15.47 -17.04
N ILE A 264 -11.71 -15.05 -15.77
CA ILE A 264 -11.48 -15.97 -14.64
C ILE A 264 -12.64 -16.97 -14.48
N GLU A 265 -13.89 -16.54 -14.61
CA GLU A 265 -15.04 -17.44 -14.52
C GLU A 265 -15.07 -18.42 -15.70
N LYS A 266 -14.71 -17.97 -16.90
CA LYS A 266 -14.47 -18.85 -18.05
C LYS A 266 -13.35 -19.86 -17.77
N SER A 267 -12.22 -19.42 -17.21
CA SER A 267 -11.09 -20.29 -16.84
C SER A 267 -11.48 -21.37 -15.83
N ARG A 268 -12.40 -21.05 -14.90
CA ARG A 268 -12.99 -21.99 -13.94
C ARG A 268 -13.95 -22.99 -14.61
N GLN A 269 -14.62 -22.61 -15.69
CA GLN A 269 -15.51 -23.48 -16.47
C GLN A 269 -14.77 -24.38 -17.47
N GLU A 270 -13.65 -23.93 -18.03
CA GLU A 270 -12.78 -24.68 -18.96
C GLU A 270 -11.64 -25.44 -18.24
N ALA A 271 -11.68 -25.50 -16.91
CA ALA A 271 -10.68 -26.16 -16.07
C ALA A 271 -10.60 -27.68 -16.32
N LYS A 272 -9.43 -28.28 -16.10
CA LYS A 272 -9.25 -29.74 -16.18
C LYS A 272 -9.89 -30.46 -14.98
N ASP A 273 -10.55 -31.59 -15.24
CA ASP A 273 -11.17 -32.45 -14.21
C ASP A 273 -10.19 -33.05 -13.18
N ASP A 274 -8.87 -32.92 -13.39
CA ASP A 274 -7.83 -33.49 -12.52
C ASP A 274 -7.32 -32.53 -11.43
N ARG A 275 -7.99 -31.38 -11.25
CA ARG A 275 -7.71 -30.38 -10.21
C ARG A 275 -8.99 -29.64 -9.79
N LEU A 276 -8.96 -29.08 -8.58
CA LEU A 276 -9.99 -28.16 -8.09
C LEU A 276 -9.63 -26.72 -8.51
N VAL A 277 -10.56 -26.02 -9.14
CA VAL A 277 -10.48 -24.58 -9.45
C VAL A 277 -11.69 -23.86 -8.83
N GLN A 278 -11.42 -22.88 -7.97
CA GLN A 278 -12.43 -22.09 -7.25
C GLN A 278 -12.17 -20.59 -7.43
N ILE A 279 -13.23 -19.79 -7.24
CA ILE A 279 -13.14 -18.33 -7.14
C ILE A 279 -13.94 -17.90 -5.89
N GLU A 280 -13.27 -17.30 -4.91
CA GLU A 280 -13.87 -16.73 -3.70
C GLU A 280 -14.02 -15.20 -3.84
N THR A 281 -15.06 -14.62 -3.22
CA THR A 281 -15.04 -13.20 -2.83
C THR A 281 -14.47 -13.12 -1.42
N ILE A 282 -13.27 -12.58 -1.26
CA ILE A 282 -12.56 -12.53 0.03
C ILE A 282 -12.81 -11.25 0.82
N GLY A 283 -13.24 -10.18 0.15
CA GLY A 283 -13.51 -8.89 0.77
C GLY A 283 -14.26 -7.93 -0.13
N LYS A 284 -14.34 -6.66 0.32
CA LYS A 284 -15.04 -5.57 -0.35
C LYS A 284 -14.18 -4.31 -0.35
N SER A 285 -14.12 -3.62 -1.47
CA SER A 285 -13.51 -2.30 -1.56
C SER A 285 -14.32 -1.21 -0.85
N ALA A 286 -13.74 -0.02 -0.69
CA ALA A 286 -14.38 1.15 -0.10
C ALA A 286 -15.67 1.59 -0.82
N GLN A 287 -15.77 1.44 -2.15
CA GLN A 287 -17.02 1.68 -2.90
C GLN A 287 -17.95 0.46 -2.94
N GLY A 288 -17.44 -0.74 -2.63
CA GLY A 288 -18.23 -1.98 -2.45
C GLY A 288 -18.11 -3.02 -3.58
N ARG A 289 -17.08 -2.95 -4.43
CA ARG A 289 -16.73 -4.01 -5.40
C ARG A 289 -16.18 -5.24 -4.67
N ASP A 290 -16.25 -6.41 -5.32
CA ASP A 290 -15.69 -7.65 -4.79
C ASP A 290 -14.17 -7.67 -4.96
N VAL A 291 -13.43 -8.00 -3.89
CA VAL A 291 -12.04 -8.47 -4.01
C VAL A 291 -12.09 -9.98 -4.28
N LYS A 292 -11.45 -10.44 -5.36
CA LYS A 292 -11.60 -11.79 -5.92
C LYS A 292 -10.32 -12.61 -5.80
N LEU A 293 -10.45 -13.83 -5.26
CA LEU A 293 -9.37 -14.80 -5.14
C LEU A 293 -9.63 -16.02 -6.02
N GLY A 294 -8.74 -16.31 -6.96
CA GLY A 294 -8.65 -17.62 -7.61
C GLY A 294 -7.89 -18.60 -6.72
N ILE A 295 -8.40 -19.83 -6.59
CA ILE A 295 -7.72 -20.92 -5.86
C ILE A 295 -7.60 -22.13 -6.78
N ILE A 296 -6.40 -22.72 -6.87
CA ILE A 296 -6.16 -23.98 -7.58
C ILE A 296 -5.44 -24.97 -6.66
N SER A 297 -6.04 -26.16 -6.49
CA SER A 297 -5.59 -27.26 -5.62
C SER A 297 -5.73 -28.59 -6.36
N SER A 298 -5.11 -29.67 -5.90
CA SER A 298 -5.44 -31.02 -6.42
C SER A 298 -6.91 -31.38 -6.14
N ASP A 299 -7.41 -30.97 -4.97
CA ASP A 299 -8.72 -31.35 -4.43
C ASP A 299 -9.11 -30.45 -3.23
N GLN A 300 -10.36 -30.57 -2.76
CA GLN A 300 -10.85 -29.83 -1.58
C GLN A 300 -10.21 -30.34 -0.28
N LYS A 301 -9.96 -31.64 -0.16
CA LYS A 301 -9.35 -32.24 1.04
C LYS A 301 -7.98 -31.63 1.32
N SER A 302 -7.20 -31.35 0.28
CA SER A 302 -5.89 -30.68 0.36
C SER A 302 -5.98 -29.24 0.88
N ILE A 303 -7.07 -28.51 0.59
CA ILE A 303 -7.34 -27.20 1.19
C ILE A 303 -7.73 -27.36 2.66
N ASP A 304 -8.63 -28.30 2.95
CA ASP A 304 -9.15 -28.53 4.30
C ASP A 304 -8.06 -29.05 5.26
N ASP A 305 -7.23 -30.00 4.82
CA ASP A 305 -6.05 -30.50 5.52
C ASP A 305 -5.07 -29.35 5.78
N TYR A 306 -4.84 -28.48 4.79
CA TYR A 306 -3.91 -27.36 4.94
C TYR A 306 -4.41 -26.36 5.99
N LEU A 307 -5.65 -25.87 5.84
CA LEU A 307 -6.22 -24.83 6.70
C LEU A 307 -6.53 -25.32 8.12
N ASN A 308 -6.96 -26.58 8.29
CA ASN A 308 -7.38 -27.11 9.58
C ASN A 308 -6.29 -27.93 10.30
N THR A 309 -5.29 -28.47 9.59
CA THR A 309 -4.23 -29.31 10.18
C THR A 309 -2.83 -28.74 9.96
N THR A 310 -2.39 -28.55 8.71
CA THR A 310 -0.99 -28.21 8.38
C THR A 310 -0.58 -26.82 8.90
N ASN A 311 -1.34 -25.78 8.56
CA ASN A 311 -1.05 -24.41 8.97
C ASN A 311 -1.18 -24.23 10.50
N PRO A 312 -2.25 -24.69 11.18
CA PRO A 312 -2.33 -24.63 12.64
C PRO A 312 -1.23 -25.43 13.36
N LYS A 313 -0.85 -26.61 12.85
CA LYS A 313 0.24 -27.39 13.44
C LYS A 313 1.61 -26.71 13.24
N ALA A 314 1.85 -26.08 12.08
CA ALA A 314 3.10 -25.36 11.84
C ALA A 314 3.27 -24.16 12.80
N LEU A 315 2.19 -23.44 13.09
CA LEU A 315 2.18 -22.29 13.99
C LEU A 315 2.28 -22.64 15.49
N THR A 316 2.03 -23.90 15.88
CA THR A 316 1.92 -24.30 17.30
C THR A 316 2.85 -25.44 17.73
N LYS A 317 3.23 -26.32 16.80
CA LYS A 317 4.01 -27.55 17.01
C LYS A 317 5.07 -27.76 15.90
N PRO A 318 5.86 -26.74 15.51
CA PRO A 318 6.80 -26.88 14.39
C PRO A 318 7.90 -27.92 14.63
N ALA A 319 8.32 -28.15 15.88
CA ALA A 319 9.27 -29.21 16.22
C ALA A 319 8.76 -30.61 15.82
N GLU A 320 7.51 -30.95 16.15
CA GLU A 320 6.89 -32.22 15.75
C GLU A 320 6.83 -32.38 14.21
N MET A 321 6.66 -31.28 13.48
CA MET A 321 6.63 -31.30 12.02
C MET A 321 8.02 -31.40 11.41
N LEU A 322 9.05 -30.80 12.01
CA LEU A 322 10.44 -30.97 11.61
C LEU A 322 10.88 -32.42 11.76
N ASP A 323 10.48 -33.08 12.85
CA ASP A 323 10.76 -34.50 13.07
C ASP A 323 9.99 -35.39 12.07
N SER A 324 8.71 -35.10 11.78
CA SER A 324 7.98 -35.80 10.72
C SER A 324 8.59 -35.58 9.33
N LEU A 325 9.07 -34.37 9.02
CA LEU A 325 9.71 -34.03 7.75
C LEU A 325 11.03 -34.79 7.56
N LYS A 326 11.90 -34.77 8.59
CA LYS A 326 13.19 -35.50 8.60
C LYS A 326 13.02 -37.02 8.50
N ASN A 327 11.92 -37.56 9.01
CA ASN A 327 11.57 -38.97 8.89
C ASN A 327 10.81 -39.31 7.60
N GLY A 328 10.55 -38.35 6.70
CA GLY A 328 9.82 -38.56 5.45
C GLY A 328 8.33 -38.92 5.63
N THR A 329 7.75 -38.65 6.80
CA THR A 329 6.35 -39.00 7.15
C THR A 329 5.39 -37.81 7.14
N LEU A 330 5.88 -36.60 6.87
CA LEU A 330 5.05 -35.41 6.75
C LEU A 330 4.45 -35.29 5.33
N ASP A 331 3.16 -35.55 5.20
CA ASP A 331 2.37 -35.06 4.06
C ASP A 331 1.94 -33.61 4.32
N TYR A 332 2.04 -32.74 3.31
CA TYR A 332 1.74 -31.31 3.40
C TYR A 332 1.62 -30.63 2.03
N LYS A 333 0.97 -29.47 2.03
CA LYS A 333 0.94 -28.52 0.91
C LYS A 333 1.60 -27.20 1.32
N LEU A 334 2.11 -26.45 0.35
CA LEU A 334 2.60 -25.09 0.47
C LEU A 334 1.77 -24.16 -0.43
N PRO A 335 1.00 -23.19 0.10
CA PRO A 335 0.32 -22.23 -0.75
C PRO A 335 1.33 -21.26 -1.38
N VAL A 336 1.07 -20.79 -2.59
CA VAL A 336 1.83 -19.71 -3.26
C VAL A 336 0.83 -18.63 -3.63
N LEU A 337 1.09 -17.39 -3.22
CA LEU A 337 0.24 -16.24 -3.52
C LEU A 337 0.86 -15.38 -4.61
N ILE A 338 0.03 -14.98 -5.57
CA ILE A 338 0.36 -14.04 -6.63
C ILE A 338 -0.65 -12.89 -6.49
N ASN A 339 -0.15 -11.65 -6.40
CA ASN A 339 -0.89 -10.47 -5.97
C ASN A 339 -0.59 -9.27 -6.89
N ASN A 340 -1.53 -8.32 -6.96
CA ASN A 340 -1.29 -6.97 -7.48
C ASN A 340 -1.92 -5.93 -6.55
N THR A 341 -1.09 -5.03 -6.02
CA THR A 341 -1.54 -3.97 -5.11
C THR A 341 -1.93 -2.65 -5.81
N HIS A 342 -1.28 -2.24 -6.91
CA HIS A 342 -1.71 -1.05 -7.68
C HIS A 342 -2.40 -1.41 -9.00
N ALA A 343 -3.63 -0.96 -9.19
CA ALA A 343 -4.44 -1.36 -10.34
C ALA A 343 -4.25 -0.54 -11.63
N ASP A 344 -3.48 0.56 -11.60
CA ASP A 344 -3.01 1.25 -12.82
C ASP A 344 -1.67 0.69 -13.35
N GLU A 345 -1.25 -0.47 -12.84
CA GLU A 345 -0.08 -1.26 -13.27
C GLU A 345 -0.58 -2.48 -14.07
N GLN A 346 -1.56 -2.23 -14.94
CA GLN A 346 -2.47 -3.23 -15.51
C GLN A 346 -1.83 -4.56 -15.98
N PRO A 347 -0.64 -4.61 -16.62
CA PRO A 347 -0.08 -5.90 -17.02
C PRO A 347 0.10 -6.87 -15.86
N ALA A 348 0.23 -6.38 -14.61
CA ALA A 348 0.20 -7.20 -13.40
C ALA A 348 -1.12 -7.97 -13.21
N ILE A 349 -2.27 -7.28 -13.32
CA ILE A 349 -3.62 -7.90 -13.25
C ILE A 349 -3.78 -8.93 -14.39
N ASP A 350 -3.32 -8.57 -15.58
CA ASP A 350 -3.38 -9.45 -16.74
C ASP A 350 -2.49 -10.70 -16.54
N ILE A 351 -1.27 -10.55 -16.00
CA ILE A 351 -0.36 -11.67 -15.65
C ILE A 351 -1.07 -12.65 -14.71
N ILE A 352 -1.69 -12.16 -13.64
CA ILE A 352 -2.36 -13.02 -12.65
C ILE A 352 -3.55 -13.75 -13.29
N THR A 353 -4.31 -13.05 -14.13
CA THR A 353 -5.43 -13.61 -14.92
C THR A 353 -4.95 -14.70 -15.89
N GLY A 354 -3.88 -14.43 -16.64
CA GLY A 354 -3.27 -15.36 -17.59
C GLY A 354 -2.65 -16.58 -16.93
N LEU A 355 -1.98 -16.41 -15.78
CA LEU A 355 -1.46 -17.52 -14.98
C LEU A 355 -2.59 -18.38 -14.42
N PHE A 356 -3.66 -17.80 -13.88
CA PHE A 356 -4.83 -18.56 -13.40
C PHE A 356 -5.46 -19.41 -14.51
N ASN A 357 -5.70 -18.82 -15.69
CA ASN A 357 -6.14 -19.56 -16.89
C ASN A 357 -5.17 -20.70 -17.25
N THR A 358 -3.86 -20.44 -17.22
CA THR A 358 -2.83 -21.44 -17.55
C THR A 358 -2.87 -22.63 -16.57
N PHE A 359 -2.90 -22.37 -15.27
CA PHE A 359 -2.94 -23.40 -14.23
C PHE A 359 -4.30 -24.13 -14.16
N ALA A 360 -5.40 -23.50 -14.58
CA ALA A 360 -6.69 -24.16 -14.71
C ALA A 360 -6.76 -25.10 -15.93
N THR A 361 -6.26 -24.67 -17.09
CA THR A 361 -6.54 -25.32 -18.38
C THR A 361 -5.41 -26.17 -18.97
N LYS A 362 -4.14 -26.00 -18.56
CA LYS A 362 -2.98 -26.70 -19.17
C LYS A 362 -2.46 -27.85 -18.32
N ASP A 363 -2.01 -28.93 -18.95
CA ASP A 363 -1.36 -30.07 -18.27
C ASP A 363 0.14 -29.84 -18.05
N LEU A 364 0.76 -29.19 -19.04
CA LEU A 364 2.18 -28.83 -19.08
C LEU A 364 2.32 -27.34 -19.42
N ILE A 365 3.25 -26.68 -18.76
CA ILE A 365 3.65 -25.29 -19.01
C ILE A 365 5.13 -25.33 -19.38
N SER A 366 5.54 -24.74 -20.50
CA SER A 366 6.95 -24.74 -20.94
C SER A 366 7.44 -23.34 -21.29
N PHE A 367 8.64 -22.99 -20.86
CA PHE A 367 9.24 -21.67 -21.03
C PHE A 367 10.77 -21.74 -21.12
N GLN A 368 11.39 -20.68 -21.64
CA GLN A 368 12.85 -20.54 -21.70
C GLN A 368 13.39 -19.89 -20.43
N THR A 369 14.63 -20.17 -20.08
CA THR A 369 15.39 -19.52 -19.00
C THR A 369 16.89 -19.71 -19.26
N THR A 370 17.74 -19.25 -18.35
CA THR A 370 19.18 -19.56 -18.36
C THR A 370 19.61 -20.26 -17.07
N ASP A 371 20.73 -20.96 -17.10
CA ASP A 371 21.43 -21.40 -15.89
C ASP A 371 22.23 -20.25 -15.26
N ALA A 372 22.94 -20.52 -14.16
CA ALA A 372 23.79 -19.53 -13.49
C ALA A 372 25.00 -19.04 -14.34
N ASN A 373 25.31 -19.71 -15.45
CA ASN A 373 26.37 -19.34 -16.39
C ASN A 373 25.82 -18.61 -17.63
N GLY A 374 24.51 -18.33 -17.68
CA GLY A 374 23.84 -17.73 -18.84
C GLY A 374 23.52 -18.71 -19.99
N LEU A 375 23.67 -20.02 -19.80
CA LEU A 375 23.38 -21.01 -20.84
C LEU A 375 21.87 -21.24 -20.94
N ALA A 376 21.33 -21.13 -22.15
CA ALA A 376 19.90 -21.28 -22.43
C ALA A 376 19.38 -22.68 -22.06
N LYS A 377 18.22 -22.72 -21.40
CA LYS A 377 17.57 -23.90 -20.83
C LYS A 377 16.07 -23.80 -21.04
N ASN A 378 15.45 -24.89 -21.52
CA ASN A 378 14.00 -25.03 -21.49
C ASN A 378 13.56 -25.70 -20.17
N VAL A 379 12.51 -25.17 -19.56
CA VAL A 379 11.85 -25.75 -18.39
C VAL A 379 10.44 -26.17 -18.79
N THR A 380 10.01 -27.36 -18.37
CA THR A 380 8.63 -27.82 -18.49
C THR A 380 8.12 -28.21 -17.11
N LEU A 381 7.07 -27.53 -16.65
CA LEU A 381 6.37 -27.83 -15.39
C LEU A 381 5.09 -28.62 -15.72
N SER A 382 4.79 -29.67 -14.94
CA SER A 382 3.47 -30.31 -14.97
C SER A 382 2.62 -29.78 -13.83
N VAL A 383 1.45 -29.22 -14.15
CA VAL A 383 0.56 -28.64 -13.12
C VAL A 383 0.08 -29.71 -12.15
N LYS A 384 -0.22 -30.92 -12.64
CA LYS A 384 -0.61 -32.07 -11.82
C LYS A 384 0.47 -32.46 -10.79
N GLU A 385 1.75 -32.39 -11.16
CA GLU A 385 2.85 -32.68 -10.27
C GLU A 385 3.08 -31.55 -9.26
N LEU A 386 2.96 -30.28 -9.68
CA LEU A 386 3.00 -29.14 -8.76
C LEU A 386 1.90 -29.24 -7.69
N LEU A 387 0.66 -29.55 -8.07
CA LEU A 387 -0.48 -29.66 -7.15
C LEU A 387 -0.36 -30.82 -6.14
N LYS A 388 0.65 -31.72 -6.27
CA LYS A 388 0.99 -32.67 -5.20
C LYS A 388 1.54 -31.96 -3.96
N LYS A 389 2.35 -30.90 -4.12
CA LYS A 389 3.01 -30.16 -3.02
C LYS A 389 2.53 -28.71 -2.87
N PHE A 390 1.82 -28.13 -3.84
CA PHE A 390 1.42 -26.72 -3.84
C PHE A 390 -0.10 -26.48 -3.92
N ILE A 391 -0.54 -25.34 -3.41
CA ILE A 391 -1.86 -24.72 -3.66
C ILE A 391 -1.57 -23.34 -4.26
N PHE A 392 -2.21 -22.97 -5.37
CA PHE A 392 -1.97 -21.67 -6.01
C PHE A 392 -3.12 -20.71 -5.72
N LEU A 393 -2.76 -19.49 -5.31
CA LEU A 393 -3.66 -18.43 -4.89
C LEU A 393 -3.41 -17.20 -5.76
N PHE A 394 -4.47 -16.66 -6.35
CA PHE A 394 -4.43 -15.60 -7.35
C PHE A 394 -5.33 -14.46 -6.88
N ASP A 395 -4.78 -13.44 -6.22
CA ASP A 395 -5.52 -12.22 -5.91
C ASP A 395 -5.45 -11.31 -7.13
N PHE A 396 -6.54 -11.25 -7.91
CA PHE A 396 -6.51 -10.64 -9.24
C PHE A 396 -6.24 -9.14 -9.19
N THR A 397 -6.73 -8.46 -8.16
CA THR A 397 -6.29 -7.11 -7.77
C THR A 397 -6.83 -6.77 -6.38
N GLU A 398 -5.95 -6.24 -5.52
CA GLU A 398 -6.32 -5.68 -4.22
C GLU A 398 -7.24 -4.46 -4.36
N ASN A 399 -7.10 -3.71 -5.47
CA ASN A 399 -7.73 -2.42 -5.70
C ASN A 399 -8.72 -2.46 -6.90
N PRO A 400 -9.86 -3.19 -6.79
CA PRO A 400 -10.84 -3.28 -7.87
C PRO A 400 -11.58 -1.97 -8.14
N ASP A 401 -11.58 -1.03 -7.19
CA ASP A 401 -12.05 0.35 -7.42
C ASP A 401 -11.08 1.08 -8.37
N GLY A 402 -9.78 0.88 -8.17
CA GLY A 402 -8.71 1.43 -8.99
C GLY A 402 -8.57 0.81 -10.37
N ASP A 403 -8.87 -0.46 -10.56
CA ASP A 403 -8.90 -1.10 -11.89
C ASP A 403 -9.95 -0.40 -12.78
N VAL A 404 -11.18 -0.31 -12.30
CA VAL A 404 -12.28 0.37 -13.00
C VAL A 404 -12.00 1.86 -13.20
N ALA A 405 -11.31 2.53 -12.26
CA ALA A 405 -10.95 3.95 -12.35
C ALA A 405 -9.59 4.23 -13.03
N ASN A 406 -8.84 3.20 -13.41
CA ASN A 406 -7.42 3.23 -13.82
C ASN A 406 -6.49 3.99 -12.83
N THR A 407 -6.76 3.97 -11.52
CA THR A 407 -5.99 4.69 -10.48
C THR A 407 -5.02 3.77 -9.73
N ARG A 408 -3.82 4.29 -9.43
CA ARG A 408 -2.88 3.67 -8.50
C ARG A 408 -3.46 3.58 -7.09
N ALA A 409 -3.97 4.73 -6.61
CA ALA A 409 -4.53 4.90 -5.28
C ALA A 409 -5.88 4.16 -5.12
N LEU A 410 -6.21 3.89 -3.85
CA LEU A 410 -7.55 3.51 -3.41
C LEU A 410 -8.56 4.66 -3.63
N ALA A 411 -9.85 4.37 -3.49
CA ALA A 411 -10.96 5.31 -3.71
C ALA A 411 -10.96 6.57 -2.82
N ASN A 412 -10.05 6.68 -1.85
CA ASN A 412 -9.86 7.84 -0.98
C ASN A 412 -8.53 8.60 -1.21
N GLY A 413 -7.69 8.16 -2.14
CA GLY A 413 -6.39 8.78 -2.44
C GLY A 413 -5.18 8.18 -1.70
N ILE A 414 -5.37 7.19 -0.81
CA ILE A 414 -4.25 6.50 -0.16
C ILE A 414 -3.63 5.48 -1.14
N ASP A 415 -2.29 5.42 -1.18
CA ASP A 415 -1.55 4.36 -1.86
C ASP A 415 -1.66 3.06 -1.03
N PRO A 416 -2.21 1.95 -1.58
CA PRO A 416 -2.38 0.71 -0.82
C PRO A 416 -1.03 0.07 -0.45
N ASN A 417 0.01 0.19 -1.29
CA ASN A 417 1.38 -0.29 -0.98
C ASN A 417 2.12 0.67 -0.02
N ARG A 418 1.37 1.32 0.86
CA ARG A 418 1.82 2.10 2.02
C ARG A 418 0.90 1.90 3.24
N ASP A 419 -0.04 0.96 3.20
CA ASP A 419 -1.06 0.73 4.25
C ASP A 419 -1.21 -0.76 4.66
N THR A 420 -0.44 -1.71 4.12
CA THR A 420 -0.60 -3.16 4.42
C THR A 420 -0.42 -3.52 5.90
N SER A 421 0.45 -2.80 6.64
CA SER A 421 0.51 -2.88 8.11
C SER A 421 -0.42 -1.89 8.84
N TYR A 422 -0.61 -0.68 8.31
CA TYR A 422 -1.46 0.34 8.95
C TYR A 422 -2.94 -0.07 8.99
N GLN A 423 -3.43 -0.69 7.92
CA GLN A 423 -4.72 -1.33 7.76
C GLN A 423 -5.90 -0.38 8.03
N ALA A 424 -5.77 0.87 7.54
CA ALA A 424 -6.84 1.86 7.57
C ALA A 424 -7.97 1.50 6.60
N ASN A 425 -7.65 0.91 5.45
CA ASN A 425 -8.58 0.67 4.35
C ASN A 425 -9.11 -0.79 4.32
N PRO A 426 -10.31 -1.05 3.79
CA PRO A 426 -10.85 -2.41 3.73
C PRO A 426 -10.11 -3.33 2.74
N GLU A 427 -9.45 -2.79 1.72
CA GLU A 427 -8.62 -3.50 0.74
C GLU A 427 -7.40 -4.15 1.41
N THR A 428 -6.51 -3.34 2.01
CA THR A 428 -5.31 -3.79 2.74
C THR A 428 -5.64 -4.71 3.91
N ARG A 429 -6.77 -4.47 4.59
CA ARG A 429 -7.33 -5.38 5.61
C ARG A 429 -7.73 -6.74 5.05
N THR A 430 -8.18 -6.81 3.80
CA THR A 430 -8.53 -8.05 3.11
C THR A 430 -7.27 -8.84 2.77
N VAL A 431 -6.27 -8.20 2.15
CA VAL A 431 -5.00 -8.84 1.75
C VAL A 431 -4.19 -9.30 2.97
N ALA A 432 -4.05 -8.47 4.02
CA ALA A 432 -3.43 -8.89 5.28
C ALA A 432 -4.13 -10.12 5.91
N GLY A 433 -5.47 -10.14 5.87
CA GLY A 433 -6.26 -11.29 6.32
C GLY A 433 -6.07 -12.55 5.47
N LEU A 434 -5.92 -12.39 4.14
CA LEU A 434 -5.62 -13.47 3.20
C LEU A 434 -4.24 -14.09 3.46
N ILE A 435 -3.22 -13.25 3.61
CA ILE A 435 -1.84 -13.67 3.89
C ILE A 435 -1.76 -14.46 5.20
N ASN A 436 -2.48 -14.04 6.25
CA ASN A 436 -2.58 -14.81 7.49
C ASN A 436 -3.42 -16.11 7.36
N LYS A 437 -4.57 -16.09 6.67
CA LYS A 437 -5.41 -17.29 6.39
C LYS A 437 -4.55 -18.42 5.81
N TRP A 438 -3.72 -18.08 4.83
CA TRP A 438 -2.97 -19.08 4.07
C TRP A 438 -1.52 -19.26 4.51
N ASN A 439 -0.84 -18.24 5.04
CA ASN A 439 0.62 -18.21 5.19
C ASN A 439 1.33 -18.82 3.97
N PRO A 440 1.23 -18.24 2.76
CA PRO A 440 1.86 -18.79 1.56
C PRO A 440 3.38 -18.89 1.73
N ILE A 441 4.07 -19.79 1.02
CA ILE A 441 5.53 -19.97 1.12
C ILE A 441 6.29 -18.87 0.37
N ALA A 442 5.71 -18.37 -0.72
CA ALA A 442 6.14 -17.18 -1.43
C ALA A 442 4.92 -16.29 -1.74
N LEU A 443 5.16 -14.99 -1.77
CA LEU A 443 4.21 -13.98 -2.26
C LEU A 443 4.89 -13.21 -3.40
N TYR A 444 4.32 -13.32 -4.59
CA TYR A 444 4.76 -12.59 -5.79
C TYR A 444 3.86 -11.38 -6.00
N ASP A 445 4.38 -10.19 -5.70
CA ASP A 445 3.67 -8.92 -5.68
C ASP A 445 4.02 -8.13 -6.94
N ILE A 446 3.13 -8.16 -7.94
CA ILE A 446 3.44 -7.71 -9.30
C ILE A 446 3.08 -6.23 -9.47
N HIS A 447 4.07 -5.45 -9.89
CA HIS A 447 4.11 -3.99 -9.86
C HIS A 447 4.64 -3.38 -11.16
N GLY A 448 4.47 -2.05 -11.29
CA GLY A 448 4.96 -1.26 -12.43
C GLY A 448 5.29 0.22 -12.12
N PHE A 449 6.44 0.77 -12.49
CA PHE A 449 7.41 0.21 -13.44
C PHE A 449 8.84 0.71 -13.19
N ILE A 450 9.80 -0.20 -13.21
CA ILE A 450 11.26 0.05 -13.13
C ILE A 450 11.91 -0.49 -14.39
N LYS A 451 12.56 0.38 -15.18
CA LYS A 451 13.05 0.06 -16.54
C LYS A 451 14.06 -1.09 -16.58
N GLU A 452 14.80 -1.23 -15.50
CA GLU A 452 15.85 -2.20 -15.24
C GLU A 452 15.30 -3.60 -14.87
N PHE A 453 13.98 -3.77 -14.76
CA PHE A 453 13.27 -4.99 -14.33
C PHE A 453 13.71 -5.45 -12.92
N LEU A 454 13.14 -4.82 -11.91
CA LEU A 454 13.54 -5.00 -10.51
C LEU A 454 12.80 -6.16 -9.83
N ILE A 455 13.54 -7.02 -9.13
CA ILE A 455 13.03 -8.18 -8.41
C ILE A 455 13.70 -8.25 -7.04
N GLU A 456 12.93 -8.13 -5.96
CA GLU A 456 13.46 -8.22 -4.58
C GLU A 456 14.05 -9.61 -4.26
N PRO A 457 15.08 -9.72 -3.39
CA PRO A 457 15.26 -8.99 -2.13
C PRO A 457 15.74 -7.53 -2.21
N ALA A 458 15.29 -6.75 -1.22
CA ALA A 458 15.58 -5.33 -0.97
C ALA A 458 17.03 -5.06 -0.49
N THR A 459 17.42 -3.78 -0.51
CA THR A 459 18.63 -3.28 0.20
C THR A 459 18.42 -3.27 1.72
N PRO A 460 19.49 -3.19 2.54
CA PRO A 460 19.37 -2.75 3.92
C PRO A 460 18.97 -1.26 4.00
N PRO A 461 18.54 -0.74 5.18
CA PRO A 461 18.38 -1.44 6.45
C PRO A 461 17.27 -2.49 6.40
N HIS A 462 17.50 -3.56 7.13
CA HIS A 462 16.50 -4.60 7.37
C HIS A 462 15.88 -4.38 8.76
N ASP A 463 14.56 -4.44 8.89
CA ASP A 463 13.92 -4.21 10.19
C ASP A 463 14.40 -5.26 11.22
N PRO A 464 14.77 -4.84 12.45
CA PRO A 464 15.37 -5.72 13.45
C PRO A 464 14.46 -6.87 13.94
N ASN A 465 13.18 -6.87 13.61
CA ASN A 465 12.24 -7.94 13.95
C ASN A 465 12.30 -9.14 12.99
N PHE A 466 12.98 -9.03 11.85
CA PHE A 466 13.14 -10.14 10.90
C PHE A 466 14.03 -11.28 11.43
N GLU A 467 13.83 -12.48 10.87
CA GLU A 467 14.75 -13.62 10.93
C GLU A 467 15.36 -13.82 9.53
N TYR A 468 15.98 -12.76 9.01
CA TYR A 468 16.32 -12.61 7.60
C TYR A 468 17.30 -13.68 7.10
N ASP A 469 18.18 -14.20 7.97
CA ASP A 469 19.13 -15.28 7.68
C ASP A 469 18.47 -16.62 7.30
N LEU A 470 17.18 -16.81 7.61
CA LEU A 470 16.41 -17.97 7.15
C LEU A 470 15.83 -17.77 5.75
N LEU A 471 15.50 -16.52 5.40
CA LEU A 471 14.80 -16.18 4.16
C LEU A 471 15.76 -15.80 3.03
N SER A 472 16.84 -15.06 3.33
CA SER A 472 17.56 -14.24 2.34
C SER A 472 18.25 -15.05 1.24
N GLU A 473 18.85 -16.20 1.56
CA GLU A 473 19.40 -17.14 0.55
C GLU A 473 18.30 -17.65 -0.41
N ASN A 474 17.15 -18.04 0.14
CA ASN A 474 16.03 -18.57 -0.64
C ASN A 474 15.35 -17.49 -1.47
N MET A 475 15.26 -16.25 -0.96
CA MET A 475 14.76 -15.11 -1.72
C MET A 475 15.70 -14.77 -2.87
N LEU A 476 17.01 -14.71 -2.64
CA LEU A 476 17.99 -14.36 -3.67
C LEU A 476 18.01 -15.35 -4.85
N GLU A 477 18.05 -16.65 -4.57
CA GLU A 477 17.99 -17.66 -5.63
C GLU A 477 16.64 -17.69 -6.35
N ASN A 478 15.53 -17.46 -5.63
CA ASN A 478 14.21 -17.32 -6.26
C ASN A 478 14.17 -16.11 -7.21
N ALA A 479 14.69 -14.96 -6.79
CA ALA A 479 14.78 -13.74 -7.59
C ALA A 479 15.61 -13.93 -8.87
N HIS A 480 16.78 -14.58 -8.76
CA HIS A 480 17.57 -14.97 -9.94
C HIS A 480 16.82 -15.93 -10.87
N HIS A 481 16.03 -16.87 -10.33
CA HIS A 481 15.18 -17.75 -11.12
C HIS A 481 14.04 -17.03 -11.84
N MET A 482 13.44 -16.03 -11.19
CA MET A 482 12.42 -15.16 -11.77
C MET A 482 13.01 -14.29 -12.90
N GLY A 483 14.09 -13.56 -12.63
CA GLY A 483 14.73 -12.66 -13.60
C GLY A 483 15.22 -13.36 -14.86
N ARG A 484 15.94 -14.49 -14.72
CA ARG A 484 16.41 -15.30 -15.87
C ARG A 484 15.26 -15.83 -16.73
N ALA A 485 14.08 -16.07 -16.15
CA ALA A 485 12.91 -16.52 -16.91
C ALA A 485 12.15 -15.35 -17.58
N GLY A 486 12.02 -14.20 -16.92
CA GLY A 486 11.38 -13.02 -17.51
C GLY A 486 12.16 -12.45 -18.70
N VAL A 487 13.49 -12.34 -18.56
CA VAL A 487 14.41 -11.94 -19.65
C VAL A 487 14.31 -12.89 -20.84
N ALA A 488 14.43 -14.21 -20.62
CA ALA A 488 14.51 -15.20 -21.71
C ALA A 488 13.22 -15.38 -22.54
N ASN A 489 12.12 -14.70 -22.21
CA ASN A 489 10.84 -14.77 -22.94
C ASN A 489 10.25 -13.38 -23.26
N SER A 490 11.02 -12.29 -23.17
CA SER A 490 10.58 -10.92 -23.48
C SER A 490 11.68 -10.14 -24.22
N LYS A 491 11.42 -8.87 -24.59
CA LYS A 491 12.41 -7.96 -25.21
C LYS A 491 13.49 -7.42 -24.26
N TYR A 492 13.45 -7.71 -22.95
CA TYR A 492 14.35 -7.08 -21.98
C TYR A 492 15.59 -7.95 -21.74
N ASP A 493 16.77 -7.40 -21.97
CA ASP A 493 18.05 -8.13 -21.90
C ASP A 493 18.59 -8.36 -20.48
N SER A 494 18.00 -7.72 -19.45
CA SER A 494 18.51 -7.71 -18.07
C SER A 494 17.39 -7.63 -17.03
N TYR A 495 17.76 -7.94 -15.79
CA TYR A 495 17.00 -7.70 -14.56
C TYR A 495 17.96 -7.26 -13.44
N ILE A 496 17.44 -6.62 -12.39
CA ILE A 496 18.22 -6.23 -11.20
C ILE A 496 17.62 -6.79 -9.91
N ILE A 497 18.46 -7.00 -8.91
CA ILE A 497 18.08 -7.36 -7.54
C ILE A 497 18.64 -6.28 -6.59
N PRO A 498 17.81 -5.49 -5.90
CA PRO A 498 18.29 -4.38 -5.06
C PRO A 498 19.37 -4.78 -4.05
N LYS A 499 19.27 -5.96 -3.40
CA LYS A 499 20.29 -6.49 -2.48
C LYS A 499 21.70 -6.64 -3.10
N LEU A 500 21.81 -6.79 -4.43
CA LEU A 500 23.08 -6.96 -5.14
C LEU A 500 23.53 -5.69 -5.87
N ASP A 501 22.60 -5.03 -6.55
CA ASP A 501 22.91 -3.98 -7.52
C ASP A 501 22.88 -2.57 -6.91
N TRP A 502 22.15 -2.37 -5.81
CA TRP A 502 21.97 -1.07 -5.14
C TRP A 502 22.58 -1.07 -3.72
N GLY A 503 22.84 0.11 -3.16
CA GLY A 503 23.48 0.28 -1.85
C GLY A 503 22.53 0.62 -0.70
N ASP A 504 21.61 1.56 -0.95
CA ASP A 504 20.50 1.96 -0.10
C ASP A 504 19.35 2.49 -0.98
N GLY A 505 18.24 2.95 -0.37
CA GLY A 505 17.12 3.58 -1.09
C GLY A 505 16.04 2.65 -1.64
N TRP A 506 16.11 1.34 -1.39
CA TRP A 506 15.01 0.38 -1.60
C TRP A 506 15.02 -0.63 -0.47
N ASP A 507 14.68 -0.17 0.73
CA ASP A 507 14.79 -0.92 1.98
C ASP A 507 13.54 -1.77 2.29
N ASP A 508 13.71 -2.83 3.08
CA ASP A 508 12.61 -3.63 3.64
C ASP A 508 12.31 -3.30 5.12
N SER A 509 12.74 -2.13 5.59
CA SER A 509 12.43 -1.67 6.96
C SER A 509 10.99 -1.20 7.13
N PHE A 510 10.29 -0.80 6.06
CA PHE A 510 8.86 -0.47 6.13
C PHE A 510 7.93 -1.66 5.87
N SER A 511 7.13 -2.02 6.87
CA SER A 511 6.13 -3.10 6.76
C SER A 511 4.82 -2.68 6.05
N GLY A 512 4.76 -1.48 5.48
CA GLY A 512 3.58 -1.03 4.72
C GLY A 512 3.55 -1.47 3.26
N TYR A 513 4.63 -2.09 2.75
CA TYR A 513 4.61 -2.76 1.45
C TYR A 513 4.06 -4.19 1.58
N THR A 514 3.32 -4.70 0.59
CA THR A 514 2.68 -6.03 0.68
C THR A 514 3.69 -7.18 0.61
N GLY A 515 4.69 -7.11 -0.29
CA GLY A 515 5.83 -8.04 -0.30
C GLY A 515 6.58 -8.10 1.05
N VAL A 516 6.99 -6.95 1.59
CA VAL A 516 7.75 -6.85 2.85
C VAL A 516 6.93 -7.24 4.07
N TYR A 517 5.64 -6.89 4.12
CA TYR A 517 4.70 -7.36 5.15
C TYR A 517 4.70 -8.89 5.27
N ALA A 518 4.77 -9.61 4.14
CA ALA A 518 4.81 -11.07 4.14
C ALA A 518 6.07 -11.65 4.83
N MET A 519 7.22 -10.97 4.76
CA MET A 519 8.47 -11.46 5.36
C MET A 519 8.38 -11.61 6.88
N TYR A 520 7.68 -10.71 7.58
CA TYR A 520 7.39 -10.82 9.02
C TYR A 520 6.60 -12.09 9.39
N HIS A 521 5.95 -12.72 8.41
CA HIS A 521 5.16 -13.94 8.58
C HIS A 521 5.94 -15.22 8.22
N GLY A 522 7.21 -15.16 7.81
CA GLY A 522 8.01 -16.33 7.40
C GLY A 522 7.71 -16.78 5.97
N ILE A 523 7.63 -15.80 5.06
CA ILE A 523 7.25 -15.94 3.66
C ILE A 523 8.36 -15.35 2.78
N LEU A 524 8.63 -15.97 1.64
CA LEU A 524 9.47 -15.38 0.59
C LEU A 524 8.65 -14.30 -0.14
N GLY A 525 8.58 -13.11 0.42
CA GLY A 525 7.92 -11.94 -0.19
C GLY A 525 8.79 -11.33 -1.28
N HIS A 526 8.20 -10.97 -2.41
CA HIS A 526 8.91 -10.36 -3.53
C HIS A 526 8.03 -9.33 -4.24
N THR A 527 8.42 -8.05 -4.21
CA THR A 527 7.98 -7.10 -5.26
C THR A 527 8.70 -7.40 -6.58
N ILE A 528 7.92 -7.42 -7.67
CA ILE A 528 8.37 -7.64 -9.05
C ILE A 528 7.90 -6.43 -9.88
N GLU A 529 8.81 -5.48 -10.11
CA GLU A 529 8.56 -4.24 -10.87
C GLU A 529 8.89 -4.45 -12.35
N ILE A 530 7.85 -4.64 -13.18
CA ILE A 530 8.00 -4.86 -14.62
C ILE A 530 8.36 -3.55 -15.37
N PRO A 531 9.02 -3.57 -16.55
CA PRO A 531 9.61 -2.33 -17.10
C PRO A 531 8.67 -1.29 -17.73
N GLU A 532 7.58 -1.71 -18.36
CA GLU A 532 6.76 -0.86 -19.24
C GLU A 532 5.27 -1.25 -19.27
N GLY A 533 4.38 -0.34 -19.65
CA GLY A 533 2.96 -0.65 -19.87
C GLY A 533 2.69 -1.29 -21.23
N ASN A 534 3.14 -2.54 -21.46
CA ASN A 534 3.00 -3.23 -22.75
C ASN A 534 3.01 -4.78 -22.64
N GLN A 535 2.84 -5.44 -23.79
CA GLN A 535 2.82 -6.90 -23.95
C GLN A 535 4.14 -7.59 -23.53
N GLU A 536 5.27 -6.92 -23.68
CA GLU A 536 6.58 -7.49 -23.31
C GLU A 536 6.78 -7.53 -21.80
N SER A 537 6.24 -6.56 -21.06
CA SER A 537 6.21 -6.60 -19.60
C SER A 537 5.25 -7.64 -19.05
N TYR A 538 4.11 -7.85 -19.72
CA TYR A 538 3.24 -9.00 -19.44
C TYR A 538 4.02 -10.31 -19.58
N LYS A 539 4.73 -10.51 -20.70
CA LYS A 539 5.60 -11.68 -20.89
C LYS A 539 6.69 -11.79 -19.83
N ALA A 540 7.37 -10.70 -19.48
CA ALA A 540 8.45 -10.69 -18.49
C ALA A 540 7.95 -11.10 -17.10
N GLY A 541 6.88 -10.48 -16.59
CA GLY A 541 6.32 -10.80 -15.28
C GLY A 541 5.65 -12.18 -15.22
N TYR A 542 4.95 -12.60 -16.28
CA TYR A 542 4.36 -13.94 -16.40
C TYR A 542 5.44 -15.03 -16.30
N HIS A 543 6.53 -14.91 -17.06
CA HIS A 543 7.61 -15.87 -17.04
C HIS A 543 8.47 -15.77 -15.79
N ALA A 544 8.59 -14.60 -15.16
CA ALA A 544 9.20 -14.46 -13.84
C ALA A 544 8.47 -15.31 -12.79
N VAL A 545 7.15 -15.20 -12.66
CA VAL A 545 6.38 -16.02 -11.70
C VAL A 545 6.53 -17.53 -12.00
N LEU A 546 6.56 -17.94 -13.28
CA LEU A 546 6.86 -19.34 -13.64
C LEU A 546 8.29 -19.77 -13.26
N GLY A 547 9.27 -18.88 -13.43
CA GLY A 547 10.65 -19.09 -12.99
C GLY A 547 10.74 -19.31 -11.48
N GLY A 548 10.05 -18.48 -10.69
CA GLY A 548 9.97 -18.61 -9.24
C GLY A 548 9.25 -19.89 -8.80
N ILE A 549 8.09 -20.21 -9.39
CA ILE A 549 7.41 -21.50 -9.13
C ILE A 549 8.30 -22.69 -9.51
N SER A 550 9.13 -22.56 -10.55
CA SER A 550 10.14 -23.56 -10.89
C SER A 550 11.29 -23.64 -9.89
N TYR A 551 11.66 -22.57 -9.18
CA TYR A 551 12.60 -22.64 -8.06
C TYR A 551 11.96 -23.38 -6.88
N LEU A 552 10.76 -22.95 -6.47
CA LEU A 552 10.06 -23.54 -5.31
C LEU A 552 9.84 -25.05 -5.46
N SER A 553 9.57 -25.52 -6.68
CA SER A 553 9.32 -26.94 -6.97
C SER A 553 10.54 -27.86 -6.89
N GLN A 554 11.77 -27.30 -6.91
CA GLN A 554 13.00 -28.11 -6.88
C GLN A 554 13.29 -28.73 -5.50
N ASN A 555 12.92 -28.05 -4.42
CA ASN A 555 13.10 -28.57 -3.06
C ASN A 555 12.05 -28.00 -2.07
N PRO A 556 10.78 -28.47 -2.15
CA PRO A 556 9.72 -28.04 -1.24
C PRO A 556 9.95 -28.46 0.21
N ASP A 557 10.87 -29.38 0.47
CA ASP A 557 11.21 -29.88 1.80
C ASP A 557 12.16 -28.91 2.52
N LYS A 558 13.17 -28.35 1.84
CA LYS A 558 13.99 -27.22 2.33
C LYS A 558 13.13 -26.02 2.72
N LEU A 559 12.12 -25.69 1.89
CA LEU A 559 11.20 -24.58 2.15
C LEU A 559 10.32 -24.82 3.38
N MET A 560 9.88 -26.06 3.60
CA MET A 560 9.11 -26.41 4.80
C MET A 560 10.00 -26.41 6.05
N GLU A 561 11.25 -26.88 5.97
CA GLU A 561 12.20 -26.80 7.07
C GLU A 561 12.52 -25.33 7.44
N MET A 562 12.77 -24.45 6.46
CA MET A 562 12.95 -23.00 6.66
C MET A 562 11.79 -22.38 7.46
N ARG A 563 10.56 -22.62 6.99
CA ARG A 563 9.31 -22.16 7.62
C ARG A 563 9.17 -22.63 9.07
N LEU A 564 9.38 -23.92 9.30
CA LEU A 564 9.20 -24.49 10.63
C LEU A 564 10.29 -24.00 11.59
N ASN A 565 11.51 -23.77 11.12
CA ASN A 565 12.57 -23.14 11.93
C ASN A 565 12.26 -21.67 12.27
N PHE A 566 11.70 -20.88 11.35
CA PHE A 566 11.24 -19.51 11.63
C PHE A 566 10.21 -19.50 12.77
N TYR A 567 9.18 -20.35 12.67
CA TYR A 567 8.16 -20.48 13.73
C TYR A 567 8.72 -21.04 15.05
N LEU A 568 9.69 -21.96 14.99
CA LEU A 568 10.34 -22.55 16.16
C LEU A 568 11.22 -21.54 16.93
N ARG A 569 11.98 -20.68 16.22
CA ARG A 569 12.69 -19.54 16.86
C ARG A 569 11.73 -18.60 17.59
N GLY A 570 10.55 -18.40 16.99
CA GLY A 570 9.41 -17.70 17.60
C GLY A 570 8.98 -18.29 18.94
N ILE A 571 8.50 -19.54 18.91
CA ILE A 571 7.97 -20.25 20.09
C ILE A 571 9.03 -20.37 21.20
N ASN A 572 10.30 -20.62 20.86
CA ASN A 572 11.37 -20.83 21.84
C ASN A 572 12.02 -19.53 22.35
N LYS A 573 11.52 -18.34 22.00
CA LYS A 573 12.09 -17.02 22.35
C LYS A 573 13.61 -16.91 22.08
N VAL A 574 14.05 -17.49 20.96
CA VAL A 574 15.47 -17.53 20.53
C VAL A 574 15.84 -16.21 19.86
N GLU A 575 17.03 -15.68 20.17
CA GLU A 575 17.72 -14.67 19.35
C GLU A 575 18.97 -15.35 18.80
N ASP A 576 18.98 -15.64 17.49
CA ASP A 576 20.10 -16.28 16.81
C ASP A 576 21.09 -15.20 16.31
N PRO A 577 22.38 -15.26 16.67
CA PRO A 577 23.38 -14.31 16.17
C PRO A 577 23.45 -14.23 14.64
N LYS A 578 23.04 -15.26 13.90
CA LYS A 578 22.93 -15.19 12.44
C LYS A 578 21.93 -14.15 11.96
N ALA A 579 20.77 -14.05 12.60
CA ALA A 579 19.76 -13.04 12.29
C ALA A 579 20.29 -11.63 12.59
N GLU A 580 21.10 -11.47 13.65
CA GLU A 580 21.74 -10.19 13.96
C GLU A 580 22.88 -9.84 12.99
N ASN A 581 23.56 -10.82 12.38
CA ASN A 581 24.62 -10.58 11.40
C ASN A 581 24.12 -10.01 10.06
N GLU A 582 22.88 -10.27 9.66
CA GLU A 582 22.30 -9.63 8.46
C GLU A 582 21.95 -8.14 8.73
N LEU A 583 21.83 -7.73 10.00
CA LEU A 583 21.54 -6.33 10.38
C LEU A 583 22.84 -5.50 10.34
N VAL A 584 23.13 -4.94 9.17
CA VAL A 584 24.30 -4.09 8.90
C VAL A 584 23.97 -2.59 8.92
N GLY A 585 24.99 -1.76 9.11
CA GLY A 585 24.91 -0.31 8.87
C GLY A 585 25.45 0.09 7.48
N PRO A 586 25.44 1.41 7.14
CA PRO A 586 25.85 1.93 5.83
C PRO A 586 27.32 1.66 5.43
N ASP A 587 28.16 1.22 6.37
CA ASP A 587 29.56 0.85 6.14
C ASP A 587 29.78 -0.67 6.03
N GLY A 588 28.69 -1.45 5.91
CA GLY A 588 28.68 -2.90 5.79
C GLY A 588 29.02 -3.66 7.08
N LYS A 589 29.19 -2.98 8.22
CA LYS A 589 29.43 -3.65 9.51
C LYS A 589 28.12 -4.04 10.17
N VAL A 590 28.12 -5.20 10.82
CA VAL A 590 27.03 -5.65 11.70
C VAL A 590 26.78 -4.63 12.81
N VAL A 591 25.55 -4.14 12.89
CA VAL A 591 25.03 -3.32 14.01
C VAL A 591 24.17 -4.16 14.97
N GLY A 592 23.53 -5.23 14.48
CA GLY A 592 22.70 -6.12 15.28
C GLY A 592 21.43 -5.46 15.83
N ARG A 593 20.78 -6.11 16.81
CA ARG A 593 19.53 -5.60 17.40
C ARG A 593 19.80 -4.63 18.56
N ILE A 594 19.24 -3.43 18.50
CA ILE A 594 19.41 -2.39 19.55
C ILE A 594 18.60 -2.77 20.80
N LYS A 595 19.30 -3.18 21.87
CA LYS A 595 18.71 -3.81 23.07
C LYS A 595 18.40 -2.85 24.23
N ASN A 596 18.70 -1.55 24.11
CA ASN A 596 18.30 -0.50 25.07
C ASN A 596 18.50 -0.85 26.57
N GLY A 597 19.66 -1.44 26.90
CA GLY A 597 20.03 -1.83 28.27
C GLY A 597 19.48 -3.20 28.73
N GLN A 598 18.64 -3.85 27.94
CA GLN A 598 18.16 -5.21 28.18
C GLN A 598 19.16 -6.27 27.69
N LYS A 599 18.98 -7.52 28.13
CA LYS A 599 19.79 -8.68 27.70
C LYS A 599 19.37 -9.28 26.35
N LYS A 600 18.18 -8.93 25.88
CA LYS A 600 17.48 -9.43 24.70
C LYS A 600 16.79 -8.27 24.01
N PHE A 601 16.51 -8.41 22.71
CA PHE A 601 15.72 -7.44 21.95
C PHE A 601 14.23 -7.71 22.13
N PHE A 602 13.81 -8.97 21.99
CA PHE A 602 12.43 -9.36 22.22
C PHE A 602 12.17 -9.49 23.74
N PRO A 603 11.08 -8.88 24.28
CA PRO A 603 10.66 -9.14 25.65
C PRO A 603 10.09 -10.56 25.78
N ASP A 604 9.86 -11.00 27.01
CA ASP A 604 9.15 -12.25 27.25
C ASP A 604 7.64 -12.09 27.00
N TYR A 605 7.07 -10.91 27.30
CA TYR A 605 5.68 -10.56 27.03
C TYR A 605 5.54 -9.08 26.65
N TYR A 606 4.46 -8.71 25.96
CA TYR A 606 3.88 -7.36 26.06
C TYR A 606 2.59 -7.42 26.87
N VAL A 607 2.34 -6.40 27.70
CA VAL A 607 1.05 -6.17 28.37
C VAL A 607 0.44 -4.87 27.84
N ILE A 608 -0.82 -4.93 27.40
CA ILE A 608 -1.63 -3.79 26.97
C ILE A 608 -2.72 -3.57 28.03
N PRO A 609 -2.63 -2.50 28.85
CA PRO A 609 -3.60 -2.24 29.90
C PRO A 609 -5.01 -1.94 29.35
N MET A 610 -5.99 -2.67 29.85
CA MET A 610 -7.41 -2.53 29.51
C MET A 610 -8.21 -1.74 30.55
N GLY A 611 -7.57 -1.35 31.66
CA GLY A 611 -8.14 -0.44 32.63
C GLY A 611 -8.50 0.92 32.02
N LEU A 612 -9.52 1.56 32.59
CA LEU A 612 -9.90 2.93 32.25
C LEU A 612 -8.89 3.90 32.89
N ASP A 613 -8.22 4.70 32.07
CA ASP A 613 -7.23 5.70 32.48
C ASP A 613 -7.39 6.93 31.59
N LYS A 614 -7.29 8.13 32.16
CA LYS A 614 -7.35 9.40 31.44
C LYS A 614 -6.21 9.55 30.43
N ASN A 615 -5.12 8.79 30.56
CA ASN A 615 -3.95 8.84 29.69
C ASN A 615 -3.79 7.57 28.84
N ASN A 616 -4.89 6.91 28.45
CA ASN A 616 -4.87 5.67 27.66
C ASN A 616 -6.10 5.59 26.73
N ASP A 617 -5.89 5.48 25.41
CA ASP A 617 -6.99 5.22 24.46
C ASP A 617 -7.45 3.76 24.56
N SER A 618 -8.46 3.52 25.40
CA SER A 618 -9.05 2.20 25.61
C SER A 618 -9.75 1.64 24.36
N GLN A 619 -10.13 2.49 23.39
CA GLN A 619 -10.70 2.02 22.13
C GLN A 619 -9.61 1.49 21.21
N GLN A 620 -8.47 2.17 21.10
CA GLN A 620 -7.35 1.69 20.30
C GLN A 620 -6.66 0.48 20.94
N ALA A 621 -6.56 0.42 22.28
CA ALA A 621 -6.15 -0.79 23.01
C ALA A 621 -7.06 -1.99 22.67
N PHE A 622 -8.38 -1.80 22.69
CA PHE A 622 -9.35 -2.83 22.32
C PHE A 622 -9.26 -3.24 20.84
N ASN A 623 -9.04 -2.27 19.93
CA ASN A 623 -8.90 -2.53 18.50
C ASN A 623 -7.74 -3.48 18.18
N MET A 624 -6.71 -3.55 19.06
CA MET A 624 -5.60 -4.49 18.91
C MET A 624 -6.03 -5.97 18.96
N ILE A 625 -7.18 -6.31 19.54
CA ILE A 625 -7.69 -7.70 19.57
C ILE A 625 -7.96 -8.21 18.15
N GLU A 626 -8.83 -7.52 17.39
CA GLU A 626 -9.16 -7.90 16.02
C GLU A 626 -8.04 -7.54 15.02
N TYR A 627 -7.14 -6.62 15.36
CA TYR A 627 -5.93 -6.37 14.57
C TYR A 627 -4.94 -7.55 14.68
N PHE A 628 -4.53 -7.95 15.89
CA PHE A 628 -3.55 -9.03 16.06
C PHE A 628 -4.06 -10.37 15.55
N LYS A 629 -5.33 -10.68 15.82
CA LYS A 629 -6.04 -11.85 15.27
C LYS A 629 -6.01 -11.90 13.74
N ARG A 630 -6.20 -10.76 13.06
CA ARG A 630 -6.10 -10.67 11.58
C ARG A 630 -4.70 -10.93 11.06
N ASN A 631 -3.68 -10.56 11.84
CA ASN A 631 -2.26 -10.71 11.51
C ASN A 631 -1.61 -11.97 12.14
N GLY A 632 -2.41 -12.92 12.64
CA GLY A 632 -1.92 -14.21 13.17
C GLY A 632 -1.18 -14.15 14.51
N VAL A 633 -1.18 -12.99 15.17
CA VAL A 633 -0.57 -12.81 16.49
C VAL A 633 -1.56 -13.30 17.56
N THR A 634 -1.10 -14.23 18.39
CA THR A 634 -1.87 -14.78 19.50
C THR A 634 -1.88 -13.80 20.67
N LEU A 635 -3.08 -13.55 21.20
CA LEU A 635 -3.35 -12.64 22.30
C LEU A 635 -4.13 -13.39 23.39
N LYS A 636 -3.83 -13.10 24.65
CA LYS A 636 -4.52 -13.66 25.82
C LYS A 636 -4.95 -12.55 26.77
N GLU A 637 -5.78 -12.89 27.74
CA GLU A 637 -6.25 -12.00 28.80
C GLU A 637 -5.77 -12.53 30.16
N LEU A 638 -5.26 -11.62 30.99
CA LEU A 638 -4.81 -11.92 32.34
C LEU A 638 -6.00 -12.12 33.30
N LYS A 639 -6.08 -13.27 33.98
CA LYS A 639 -7.29 -13.70 34.73
C LYS A 639 -7.30 -13.34 36.22
N GLU A 640 -6.18 -12.87 36.75
CA GLU A 640 -5.98 -12.35 38.12
C GLU A 640 -4.89 -11.26 38.13
N ASP A 641 -4.89 -10.39 39.14
CA ASP A 641 -3.86 -9.34 39.27
C ASP A 641 -2.45 -9.94 39.49
N VAL A 642 -1.45 -9.39 38.79
CA VAL A 642 -0.04 -9.84 38.89
C VAL A 642 0.87 -8.62 39.08
N GLY A 643 1.11 -8.28 40.34
CA GLY A 643 1.87 -7.07 40.69
C GLY A 643 1.13 -5.81 40.25
N ASN A 644 1.68 -5.13 39.25
CA ASN A 644 1.06 -3.92 38.69
C ASN A 644 -0.03 -4.24 37.66
N TYR A 645 0.11 -5.34 36.91
CA TYR A 645 -0.82 -5.74 35.83
C TYR A 645 -2.14 -6.25 36.39
N LYS A 646 -3.24 -5.96 35.70
CA LYS A 646 -4.61 -6.12 36.19
C LYS A 646 -5.37 -7.21 35.47
N LYS A 647 -6.29 -7.83 36.22
CA LYS A 647 -7.27 -8.74 35.63
C LYS A 647 -8.03 -8.04 34.50
N GLY A 648 -8.03 -8.64 33.31
CA GLY A 648 -8.63 -8.11 32.10
C GLY A 648 -7.63 -7.44 31.14
N ASP A 649 -6.39 -7.17 31.58
CA ASP A 649 -5.34 -6.68 30.68
C ASP A 649 -4.99 -7.73 29.61
N LEU A 650 -4.67 -7.24 28.41
CA LEU A 650 -4.30 -8.08 27.27
C LEU A 650 -2.80 -8.39 27.33
N VAL A 651 -2.44 -9.65 27.09
CA VAL A 651 -1.05 -10.13 27.14
C VAL A 651 -0.70 -10.81 25.82
N VAL A 652 0.36 -10.32 25.17
CA VAL A 652 1.05 -11.00 24.08
C VAL A 652 2.21 -11.78 24.68
N ASP A 653 2.13 -13.11 24.73
CA ASP A 653 3.30 -13.93 25.04
C ASP A 653 4.17 -14.03 23.79
N MET A 654 5.46 -13.70 23.90
CA MET A 654 6.38 -13.72 22.76
C MET A 654 6.85 -15.13 22.39
N ALA A 655 6.44 -16.17 23.13
CA ALA A 655 6.59 -17.59 22.75
C ALA A 655 5.58 -17.98 21.66
N GLN A 656 5.65 -17.33 20.49
CA GLN A 656 4.75 -17.61 19.38
C GLN A 656 5.40 -17.46 18.01
N ALA A 657 4.85 -18.19 17.03
CA ALA A 657 5.33 -18.25 15.65
C ALA A 657 5.43 -16.88 14.95
N LYS A 658 4.61 -15.89 15.35
CA LYS A 658 4.57 -14.54 14.75
C LYS A 658 5.19 -13.44 15.64
N ARG A 659 6.13 -13.80 16.54
CA ARG A 659 6.73 -12.84 17.51
C ARG A 659 7.38 -11.60 16.86
N GLY A 660 7.93 -11.74 15.65
CA GLY A 660 8.56 -10.64 14.92
C GLY A 660 7.55 -9.53 14.61
N TYR A 661 6.46 -9.87 13.93
CA TYR A 661 5.35 -8.94 13.69
C TYR A 661 4.77 -8.40 14.99
N ALA A 662 4.56 -9.25 16.01
CA ALA A 662 4.02 -8.81 17.29
C ALA A 662 4.89 -7.73 17.98
N ASN A 663 6.21 -7.85 17.89
CA ASN A 663 7.16 -6.85 18.41
C ASN A 663 7.18 -5.59 17.54
N HIS A 664 7.20 -5.73 16.21
CA HIS A 664 7.19 -4.62 15.25
C HIS A 664 6.05 -3.61 15.48
N ILE A 665 4.86 -4.12 15.81
CA ILE A 665 3.68 -3.29 16.08
C ILE A 665 3.75 -2.55 17.43
N LEU A 666 4.50 -3.07 18.41
CA LEU A 666 4.47 -2.61 19.81
C LEU A 666 5.78 -1.99 20.34
N TYR A 667 6.90 -2.23 19.67
CA TYR A 667 8.17 -1.60 20.01
C TYR A 667 8.22 -0.13 19.56
N LYS A 668 9.24 0.60 20.03
CA LYS A 668 9.34 2.05 19.79
C LYS A 668 9.79 2.44 18.37
N GLY A 669 10.10 1.46 17.52
CA GLY A 669 10.76 1.67 16.22
C GLY A 669 12.28 1.71 16.37
N SER A 670 12.97 1.74 15.22
CA SER A 670 14.41 1.96 15.11
C SER A 670 14.73 3.38 14.59
N ASN A 671 16.01 3.74 14.57
CA ASN A 671 16.48 5.05 14.10
C ASN A 671 17.49 4.85 12.96
N GLU A 672 16.98 4.84 11.73
CA GLU A 672 17.78 4.54 10.53
C GLU A 672 18.49 5.78 9.96
N SER A 673 18.51 6.90 10.69
CA SER A 673 19.10 8.20 10.27
C SER A 673 20.60 8.19 9.91
N ALA A 674 21.27 7.03 9.99
CA ALA A 674 22.61 6.82 9.46
C ALA A 674 22.63 6.59 7.93
N TRP A 675 21.54 6.06 7.36
CA TRP A 675 21.40 5.75 5.94
C TRP A 675 21.13 6.99 5.08
N SER A 676 21.57 6.99 3.83
CA SER A 676 21.56 8.18 2.98
C SER A 676 20.26 8.36 2.18
N ALA A 677 19.56 7.26 1.89
CA ALA A 677 18.21 7.23 1.30
C ALA A 677 17.39 6.04 1.83
N MET A 678 16.12 6.26 2.20
CA MET A 678 15.08 5.23 2.37
C MET A 678 14.05 5.34 1.23
N TYR A 679 13.21 4.31 1.05
CA TYR A 679 12.14 4.30 0.06
C TYR A 679 10.77 4.82 0.58
N ALA A 680 10.54 4.82 1.90
CA ALA A 680 9.37 5.45 2.53
C ALA A 680 9.60 5.75 4.03
N GLU A 681 8.55 6.25 4.68
CA GLU A 681 8.33 6.15 6.12
C GLU A 681 8.55 4.73 6.65
N LEU A 682 9.03 4.59 7.88
CA LEU A 682 9.31 3.31 8.53
C LEU A 682 8.37 3.02 9.71
N LEU A 683 7.79 4.07 10.32
CA LEU A 683 7.45 4.01 11.72
C LEU A 683 6.03 3.51 12.02
N VAL A 684 5.95 2.34 12.67
CA VAL A 684 4.68 1.76 13.12
C VAL A 684 4.30 2.17 14.54
N ASN A 685 5.02 1.69 15.58
CA ASN A 685 4.84 2.02 17.01
C ASN A 685 3.39 2.39 17.40
N PHE A 686 2.46 1.44 17.23
CA PHE A 686 1.03 1.72 17.44
C PHE A 686 0.64 2.18 18.85
N PRO A 687 1.31 1.77 19.95
CA PRO A 687 1.05 2.34 21.27
C PRO A 687 1.13 3.87 21.26
N ASP A 688 2.23 4.42 20.74
CA ASP A 688 2.42 5.87 20.68
C ASP A 688 1.58 6.52 19.55
N MET A 689 1.56 5.92 18.35
CA MET A 689 0.82 6.48 17.21
C MET A 689 -0.71 6.46 17.39
N ARG A 690 -1.24 5.57 18.22
CA ARG A 690 -2.68 5.41 18.47
C ARG A 690 -3.08 5.69 19.92
N GLY A 691 -2.13 6.08 20.78
CA GLY A 691 -2.40 6.65 22.09
C GLY A 691 -2.77 5.65 23.19
N PHE A 692 -2.40 4.38 23.04
CA PHE A 692 -2.63 3.35 24.05
C PHE A 692 -1.31 2.85 24.65
N LYS A 693 -1.37 2.28 25.85
CA LYS A 693 -0.18 1.78 26.56
C LYS A 693 0.14 0.34 26.17
N ALA A 694 1.43 0.07 25.95
CA ALA A 694 1.98 -1.27 25.91
C ALA A 694 3.30 -1.31 26.69
N GLU A 695 3.45 -2.27 27.59
CA GLU A 695 4.66 -2.45 28.41
C GLU A 695 5.41 -3.71 27.97
N ALA A 696 6.70 -3.57 27.67
CA ALA A 696 7.59 -4.67 27.29
C ALA A 696 8.19 -5.32 28.54
N VAL A 697 7.87 -6.59 28.78
CA VAL A 697 8.18 -7.31 30.04
C VAL A 697 9.29 -8.33 29.82
N PHE A 698 10.50 -8.02 30.30
CA PHE A 698 11.68 -8.90 30.27
C PHE A 698 11.75 -9.78 31.52
N LYS A 699 10.72 -10.61 31.72
CA LYS A 699 10.62 -11.53 32.86
C LYS A 699 9.85 -12.80 32.48
N ASP A 700 10.60 -13.82 32.04
CA ASP A 700 10.14 -15.19 31.80
C ASP A 700 9.20 -15.71 32.92
N LYS A 701 8.15 -16.43 32.50
CA LYS A 701 7.16 -17.13 33.35
C LYS A 701 6.36 -16.27 34.32
N LEU A 702 6.32 -14.95 34.12
CA LEU A 702 5.57 -14.04 35.01
C LEU A 702 4.05 -14.36 35.05
N PHE A 703 3.49 -14.87 33.96
CA PHE A 703 2.06 -15.13 33.80
C PHE A 703 1.70 -16.62 33.68
N ASP A 704 2.62 -17.52 34.02
CA ASP A 704 2.42 -18.98 33.95
C ASP A 704 1.15 -19.42 34.70
N GLY A 705 0.22 -20.05 33.99
CA GLY A 705 -1.07 -20.52 34.53
C GLY A 705 -2.12 -19.42 34.78
N LYS A 706 -1.83 -18.14 34.46
CA LYS A 706 -2.71 -16.99 34.75
C LYS A 706 -3.37 -16.37 33.52
N LEU A 707 -2.96 -16.80 32.33
CA LEU A 707 -3.51 -16.36 31.05
C LEU A 707 -4.68 -17.25 30.61
N GLY A 708 -5.70 -16.66 30.00
CA GLY A 708 -6.78 -17.37 29.32
C GLY A 708 -7.24 -16.63 28.06
N ASP A 709 -8.27 -17.14 27.39
CA ASP A 709 -8.79 -16.51 26.18
C ASP A 709 -9.44 -15.15 26.45
N VAL A 710 -9.39 -14.26 25.46
CA VAL A 710 -9.90 -12.89 25.57
C VAL A 710 -11.43 -12.89 25.63
N THR A 711 -11.98 -12.29 26.69
CA THR A 711 -13.44 -12.19 26.94
C THR A 711 -13.99 -10.77 26.78
N ALA A 712 -13.12 -9.79 26.48
CA ALA A 712 -13.53 -8.42 26.22
C ALA A 712 -14.38 -8.32 24.94
N LEU A 713 -15.66 -7.95 25.08
CA LEU A 713 -16.60 -7.76 23.96
C LEU A 713 -16.73 -6.29 23.53
N ARG A 714 -16.19 -5.34 24.30
CA ARG A 714 -16.16 -3.90 23.98
C ARG A 714 -15.02 -3.21 24.73
N ALA A 715 -14.56 -2.08 24.21
CA ALA A 715 -13.62 -1.20 24.87
C ALA A 715 -14.15 -0.64 26.20
N THR A 716 -13.28 -0.62 27.21
CA THR A 716 -13.51 -0.12 28.57
C THR A 716 -13.85 1.38 28.55
N ARG A 717 -14.80 1.79 29.39
CA ARG A 717 -15.36 3.14 29.42
C ARG A 717 -15.90 3.45 30.81
N THR A 718 -16.20 4.72 31.07
CA THR A 718 -16.80 5.15 32.35
C THR A 718 -18.09 4.36 32.61
N SER A 719 -18.24 3.81 33.81
CA SER A 719 -19.31 2.85 34.14
C SER A 719 -20.10 3.19 35.40
N GLU A 720 -19.52 3.95 36.33
CA GLU A 720 -20.20 4.43 37.54
C GLU A 720 -20.60 5.89 37.35
N ILE A 721 -21.89 6.14 37.11
CA ILE A 721 -22.42 7.48 36.85
C ILE A 721 -22.97 8.10 38.13
N ASN A 722 -22.29 9.12 38.62
CA ASN A 722 -22.78 9.94 39.72
C ASN A 722 -23.88 10.91 39.25
N HIS A 723 -25.14 10.45 39.27
CA HIS A 723 -26.30 11.27 38.87
C HIS A 723 -26.59 12.48 39.80
N SER A 724 -25.82 12.69 40.88
CA SER A 724 -25.86 13.94 41.67
C SER A 724 -24.94 15.03 41.09
N ALA A 725 -24.05 14.69 40.16
CA ALA A 725 -23.32 15.68 39.38
C ALA A 725 -24.20 16.20 38.22
N PRO A 726 -24.32 17.52 38.01
CA PRO A 726 -25.11 18.10 36.91
C PRO A 726 -24.43 17.94 35.53
N TYR A 727 -23.09 17.87 35.49
CA TYR A 727 -22.29 17.80 34.29
C TYR A 727 -21.16 16.76 34.43
N TYR A 728 -20.55 16.38 33.31
CA TYR A 728 -19.33 15.57 33.22
C TYR A 728 -18.31 16.25 32.31
N VAL A 729 -17.02 16.09 32.63
CA VAL A 729 -15.89 16.44 31.75
C VAL A 729 -15.45 15.18 31.01
N ILE A 730 -15.69 15.11 29.70
CA ILE A 730 -15.12 14.11 28.80
C ILE A 730 -13.66 14.51 28.52
N ALA A 731 -12.71 13.63 28.85
CA ALA A 731 -11.29 13.90 28.62
C ALA A 731 -10.93 13.80 27.14
N ASN A 732 -10.20 14.80 26.61
CA ASN A 732 -9.81 14.87 25.20
C ASN A 732 -8.62 13.95 24.89
N THR A 733 -8.89 12.65 24.79
CA THR A 733 -7.85 11.61 24.94
C THR A 733 -7.78 10.65 23.75
N SER A 734 -8.85 10.58 22.96
CA SER A 734 -9.07 9.61 21.90
C SER A 734 -9.82 10.22 20.72
N ASP A 735 -9.76 9.58 19.56
CA ASP A 735 -10.64 9.89 18.44
C ASP A 735 -12.13 9.69 18.82
N SER A 736 -12.37 8.75 19.73
CA SER A 736 -13.69 8.40 20.27
C SER A 736 -14.29 9.52 21.14
N ALA A 737 -13.47 10.29 21.87
CA ALA A 737 -13.93 11.48 22.58
C ALA A 737 -14.43 12.57 21.62
N VAL A 738 -13.67 12.86 20.55
CA VAL A 738 -14.04 13.86 19.53
C VAL A 738 -15.29 13.42 18.77
N LYS A 739 -15.41 12.14 18.40
CA LYS A 739 -16.61 11.58 17.78
C LYS A 739 -17.84 11.70 18.67
N ALA A 740 -17.71 11.40 19.96
CA ALA A 740 -18.78 11.54 20.95
C ALA A 740 -19.26 12.99 21.07
N VAL A 741 -18.33 13.95 21.10
CA VAL A 741 -18.62 15.40 21.09
C VAL A 741 -19.36 15.80 19.82
N ASN A 742 -18.88 15.42 18.64
CA ASN A 742 -19.54 15.73 17.37
C ASN A 742 -20.93 15.06 17.24
N GLN A 743 -21.15 13.89 17.87
CA GLN A 743 -22.48 13.27 17.99
C GLN A 743 -23.40 14.10 18.89
N ALA A 744 -22.95 14.51 20.09
CA ALA A 744 -23.74 15.32 21.01
C ALA A 744 -24.14 16.67 20.39
N ILE A 745 -23.21 17.34 19.72
CA ILE A 745 -23.44 18.57 18.98
C ILE A 745 -24.52 18.39 17.90
N ARG A 746 -24.44 17.34 17.07
CA ARG A 746 -25.48 17.02 16.06
C ARG A 746 -26.84 16.67 16.67
N GLN A 747 -26.88 16.13 17.88
CA GLN A 747 -28.11 15.90 18.64
C GLN A 747 -28.67 17.17 19.30
N GLY A 748 -28.09 18.35 19.06
CA GLY A 748 -28.52 19.62 19.64
C GLY A 748 -28.20 19.77 21.14
N LYS A 749 -27.28 18.95 21.66
CA LYS A 749 -26.82 19.03 23.05
C LYS A 749 -25.80 20.16 23.21
N LYS A 750 -25.72 20.73 24.42
CA LYS A 750 -24.69 21.71 24.73
C LYS A 750 -23.41 21.00 25.13
N VAL A 751 -22.37 21.20 24.33
CA VAL A 751 -20.99 20.83 24.68
C VAL A 751 -20.20 22.12 24.87
N TYR A 752 -19.29 22.17 25.83
CA TYR A 752 -18.40 23.32 26.07
C TYR A 752 -16.95 22.87 26.11
N LEU A 753 -16.02 23.73 25.67
CA LEU A 753 -14.58 23.49 25.90
C LEU A 753 -14.20 23.81 27.34
N THR A 754 -13.29 23.02 27.89
CA THR A 754 -12.54 23.33 29.11
C THR A 754 -11.05 23.14 28.85
N ASP A 755 -10.22 23.41 29.87
CA ASP A 755 -8.77 23.24 29.84
C ASP A 755 -8.34 21.88 29.26
N ASP A 756 -8.85 20.78 29.83
CA ASP A 756 -8.53 19.41 29.46
C ASP A 756 -9.77 18.62 28.99
N GLY A 757 -10.51 19.20 28.04
CA GLY A 757 -11.52 18.50 27.23
C GLY A 757 -12.88 19.17 27.14
N TYR A 758 -13.95 18.39 27.31
CA TYR A 758 -15.29 18.75 26.87
C TYR A 758 -16.36 18.53 27.94
N ILE A 759 -17.15 19.55 28.24
CA ILE A 759 -18.20 19.49 29.27
C ILE A 759 -19.56 19.24 28.62
N VAL A 760 -20.29 18.22 29.11
CA VAL A 760 -21.69 17.91 28.73
C VAL A 760 -22.56 17.66 29.96
N ASP A 761 -23.89 17.76 29.81
CA ASP A 761 -24.82 17.36 30.88
C ASP A 761 -24.76 15.84 31.15
N THR A 762 -24.97 15.43 32.40
CA THR A 762 -24.84 14.02 32.82
C THR A 762 -25.70 13.04 32.01
N PRO A 763 -26.99 13.33 31.68
CA PRO A 763 -27.79 12.47 30.80
C PRO A 763 -27.22 12.33 29.38
N THR A 764 -26.55 13.37 28.86
CA THR A 764 -25.85 13.30 27.57
C THR A 764 -24.58 12.47 27.66
N PHE A 765 -23.79 12.61 28.74
CA PHE A 765 -22.62 11.74 28.97
C PHE A 765 -23.00 10.26 29.07
N GLU A 766 -24.02 9.94 29.85
CA GLU A 766 -24.57 8.59 30.01
C GLU A 766 -25.04 7.99 28.68
N ASN A 767 -25.65 8.80 27.79
CA ASN A 767 -26.06 8.37 26.47
C ASN A 767 -24.88 8.02 25.56
N LEU A 768 -23.82 8.86 25.55
CA LEU A 768 -22.64 8.67 24.70
C LEU A 768 -21.86 7.40 25.04
N LEU A 769 -21.88 6.95 26.30
CA LEU A 769 -21.24 5.72 26.75
C LEU A 769 -21.85 4.43 26.17
N GLY A 770 -23.03 4.51 25.53
CA GLY A 770 -23.57 3.42 24.72
C GLY A 770 -22.67 3.12 23.51
N ASP A 771 -22.37 4.15 22.73
CA ASP A 771 -21.66 4.04 21.45
C ASP A 771 -20.13 4.13 21.63
N TYR A 772 -19.65 5.08 22.46
CA TYR A 772 -18.23 5.44 22.56
C TYR A 772 -17.55 4.92 23.82
N ALA A 773 -16.26 4.60 23.70
CA ALA A 773 -15.39 4.39 24.86
C ALA A 773 -14.73 5.71 25.25
N ILE A 774 -15.24 6.32 26.32
CA ILE A 774 -14.77 7.61 26.83
C ILE A 774 -14.55 7.57 28.34
N TYR A 775 -13.47 8.23 28.76
CA TYR A 775 -13.21 8.63 30.13
C TYR A 775 -13.99 9.93 30.44
N GLY A 776 -14.57 10.05 31.63
CA GLY A 776 -15.03 11.36 32.10
C GLY A 776 -15.22 11.50 33.61
N ASP A 777 -14.88 12.69 34.12
CA ASP A 777 -14.97 13.08 35.53
C ASP A 777 -16.28 13.81 35.85
N ALA A 778 -16.84 13.55 37.04
CA ALA A 778 -18.07 14.19 37.52
C ALA A 778 -17.84 15.67 37.91
N LEU A 779 -18.62 16.60 37.33
CA LEU A 779 -18.44 18.04 37.48
C LEU A 779 -19.56 18.71 38.28
N TYR A 780 -19.22 19.24 39.47
CA TYR A 780 -20.12 19.98 40.37
C TYR A 780 -20.05 21.50 40.16
N LYS A 781 -20.01 21.95 38.90
CA LYS A 781 -20.01 23.36 38.50
C LYS A 781 -20.85 23.56 37.24
N VAL A 782 -21.33 24.79 37.03
CA VAL A 782 -22.08 25.16 35.82
C VAL A 782 -21.13 25.79 34.80
N PRO A 783 -21.06 25.28 33.55
CA PRO A 783 -20.28 25.89 32.48
C PRO A 783 -21.02 27.11 31.90
N ASN A 784 -20.34 28.26 31.86
CA ASN A 784 -20.84 29.52 31.31
C ASN A 784 -19.91 30.01 30.21
N GLY A 785 -20.38 30.00 28.98
CA GLY A 785 -19.61 30.39 27.81
C GLY A 785 -20.33 30.04 26.51
N PRO A 786 -19.68 30.21 25.35
CA PRO A 786 -20.16 29.66 24.10
C PRO A 786 -20.17 28.12 24.19
N SER A 787 -21.26 27.49 23.78
CA SER A 787 -21.26 26.06 23.49
C SER A 787 -20.73 25.82 22.09
N LEU A 788 -20.02 24.71 21.89
CA LEU A 788 -19.62 24.23 20.58
C LEU A 788 -20.85 24.04 19.66
N LYS A 789 -20.63 24.22 18.36
CA LYS A 789 -21.61 24.03 17.29
C LYS A 789 -21.06 23.05 16.25
N ALA A 790 -21.94 22.58 15.35
CA ALA A 790 -21.47 21.88 14.16
C ALA A 790 -20.64 22.86 13.30
N LEU A 791 -19.52 22.39 12.78
CA LEU A 791 -18.56 23.18 12.02
C LEU A 791 -18.35 22.55 10.64
N LYS A 792 -18.58 23.35 9.60
CA LYS A 792 -18.22 22.99 8.23
C LYS A 792 -16.74 23.22 7.98
N VAL A 793 -16.03 22.27 7.39
CA VAL A 793 -14.60 22.39 7.10
C VAL A 793 -14.34 22.29 5.60
N TYR A 794 -13.66 23.29 5.04
CA TYR A 794 -13.07 23.21 3.70
C TYR A 794 -11.60 22.78 3.82
N SER A 795 -11.23 21.72 3.12
CA SER A 795 -9.84 21.32 2.93
C SER A 795 -9.65 21.00 1.45
N PRO A 796 -8.92 21.85 0.69
CA PRO A 796 -8.79 21.68 -0.75
C PRO A 796 -8.09 20.35 -1.08
N PRO A 797 -8.53 19.65 -2.15
CA PRO A 797 -7.88 18.41 -2.58
C PRO A 797 -6.46 18.68 -3.10
N HIS A 798 -5.69 17.60 -3.17
CA HIS A 798 -4.33 17.61 -3.69
C HIS A 798 -4.14 16.51 -4.72
N GLN A 799 -3.70 16.89 -5.93
CA GLN A 799 -3.14 15.95 -6.89
C GLN A 799 -1.71 15.59 -6.46
N PHE A 800 -1.55 14.46 -5.79
CA PHE A 800 -0.22 13.85 -5.64
C PHE A 800 0.33 13.50 -7.03
N TYR A 801 1.60 13.83 -7.31
CA TYR A 801 2.19 13.65 -8.65
C TYR A 801 2.13 12.19 -9.15
N TRP A 802 2.22 11.23 -8.21
CA TRP A 802 2.16 9.79 -8.48
C TRP A 802 0.73 9.26 -8.66
N ALA A 803 -0.28 9.92 -8.05
CA ALA A 803 -1.68 9.50 -8.15
C ALA A 803 -2.31 9.91 -9.49
N GLY A 804 -1.88 11.05 -10.03
CA GLY A 804 -2.38 11.60 -11.30
C GLY A 804 -3.81 12.17 -11.24
N VAL A 805 -4.50 12.08 -10.10
CA VAL A 805 -5.86 12.58 -9.86
C VAL A 805 -5.92 13.39 -8.57
N ASP A 806 -6.81 14.38 -8.51
CA ASP A 806 -7.12 15.10 -7.26
C ASP A 806 -7.64 14.13 -6.21
N SER A 807 -7.01 14.16 -5.03
CA SER A 807 -7.32 13.29 -3.90
C SER A 807 -7.66 14.12 -2.65
N PRO A 808 -8.55 13.63 -1.76
CA PRO A 808 -8.68 14.17 -0.41
C PRO A 808 -7.34 14.19 0.32
N THR A 809 -7.09 15.24 1.09
CA THR A 809 -5.93 15.31 1.99
C THR A 809 -6.09 14.30 3.14
N HIS A 810 -4.98 13.86 3.76
CA HIS A 810 -5.06 12.95 4.90
C HIS A 810 -5.85 13.57 6.05
N THR A 811 -5.75 14.89 6.25
CA THR A 811 -6.50 15.64 7.25
C THR A 811 -7.99 15.77 6.91
N ALA A 812 -8.38 15.89 5.64
CA ALA A 812 -9.79 15.82 5.26
C ALA A 812 -10.40 14.46 5.62
N LEU A 813 -9.69 13.37 5.31
CA LEU A 813 -10.11 12.01 5.67
C LEU A 813 -10.18 11.81 7.19
N ALA A 814 -9.18 12.28 7.94
CA ALA A 814 -9.18 12.24 9.41
C ALA A 814 -10.34 13.04 10.02
N LEU A 815 -10.61 14.25 9.54
CA LEU A 815 -11.72 15.09 10.01
C LEU A 815 -13.09 14.47 9.70
N LYS A 816 -13.27 13.87 8.51
CA LYS A 816 -14.47 13.11 8.17
C LYS A 816 -14.65 11.91 9.12
N ASN A 817 -13.56 11.19 9.44
CA ASN A 817 -13.58 10.08 10.38
C ASN A 817 -13.86 10.51 11.83
N LEU A 818 -13.42 11.71 12.25
CA LEU A 818 -13.78 12.35 13.53
C LEU A 818 -15.22 12.89 13.55
N GLY A 819 -15.91 12.84 12.40
CA GLY A 819 -17.29 13.27 12.25
C GLY A 819 -17.46 14.77 12.16
N PHE A 820 -16.53 15.50 11.54
CA PHE A 820 -16.77 16.87 11.07
C PHE A 820 -17.43 16.87 9.67
N ASP A 821 -18.18 17.92 9.37
CA ASP A 821 -18.90 18.03 8.10
C ASP A 821 -17.98 18.71 7.05
N LEU A 822 -17.49 17.96 6.07
CA LEU A 822 -16.69 18.53 4.98
C LEU A 822 -17.57 19.26 3.96
N VAL A 823 -17.04 20.32 3.33
CA VAL A 823 -17.65 21.04 2.22
C VAL A 823 -16.68 21.28 1.08
N ASP A 824 -17.21 21.45 -0.14
CA ASP A 824 -16.43 21.59 -1.37
C ASP A 824 -15.99 23.03 -1.68
N THR A 825 -16.42 24.02 -0.88
CA THR A 825 -16.12 25.45 -1.08
C THR A 825 -15.73 26.17 0.22
N PRO A 826 -14.82 27.17 0.18
CA PRO A 826 -14.44 27.95 1.35
C PRO A 826 -15.54 28.92 1.83
N GLU A 827 -16.47 29.32 0.95
CA GLU A 827 -17.62 30.16 1.28
C GLU A 827 -18.52 29.48 2.32
N GLU A 828 -18.85 28.20 2.10
CA GLU A 828 -19.69 27.40 2.99
C GLU A 828 -19.04 27.05 4.33
N ALA A 829 -17.70 27.08 4.41
CA ALA A 829 -16.97 26.59 5.58
C ALA A 829 -17.01 27.55 6.78
N ASP A 830 -16.96 26.97 7.99
CA ASP A 830 -16.59 27.70 9.20
C ASP A 830 -15.06 27.78 9.38
N VAL A 831 -14.33 26.74 8.93
CA VAL A 831 -12.88 26.59 9.10
C VAL A 831 -12.23 26.13 7.79
N VAL A 832 -11.04 26.65 7.48
CA VAL A 832 -10.22 26.22 6.33
C VAL A 832 -8.98 25.47 6.81
N VAL A 833 -8.68 24.31 6.21
CA VAL A 833 -7.54 23.45 6.58
C VAL A 833 -6.65 23.15 5.37
N LEU A 834 -5.38 23.54 5.45
CA LEU A 834 -4.42 23.54 4.35
C LEU A 834 -3.26 22.58 4.67
N GLU A 835 -3.18 21.45 3.95
CA GLU A 835 -2.15 20.40 4.12
C GLU A 835 -1.10 20.39 2.99
N SER A 836 -1.54 20.73 1.77
CA SER A 836 -0.69 20.73 0.58
C SER A 836 -0.23 22.14 0.20
N ASN A 837 0.62 22.24 -0.83
CA ASN A 837 0.97 23.53 -1.45
C ASN A 837 -0.11 24.07 -2.43
N ASN A 838 -1.23 23.36 -2.62
CA ASN A 838 -2.29 23.67 -3.58
C ASN A 838 -3.32 24.68 -3.03
N PHE A 839 -2.85 25.88 -2.68
CA PHE A 839 -3.71 27.01 -2.31
C PHE A 839 -3.10 28.35 -2.72
N ASP A 840 -3.90 29.42 -2.72
CA ASP A 840 -3.43 30.80 -2.88
C ASP A 840 -3.77 31.67 -1.66
N LYS A 841 -3.31 32.92 -1.68
CA LYS A 841 -3.49 33.89 -0.58
C LYS A 841 -4.95 34.21 -0.23
N SER A 842 -5.89 33.96 -1.12
CA SER A 842 -7.32 34.22 -0.92
C SER A 842 -7.93 33.43 0.25
N LEU A 843 -7.42 32.23 0.52
CA LEU A 843 -7.93 31.35 1.58
C LEU A 843 -7.41 31.72 2.97
N VAL A 844 -6.19 32.27 3.07
CA VAL A 844 -5.51 32.50 4.35
C VAL A 844 -6.12 33.72 5.05
N GLY A 845 -6.79 33.48 6.18
CA GLY A 845 -7.47 34.54 6.94
C GLY A 845 -8.82 34.97 6.36
N LEU A 846 -9.40 34.22 5.41
CA LEU A 846 -10.80 34.35 4.99
C LEU A 846 -11.77 33.83 6.07
N LYS A 847 -11.35 32.77 6.76
CA LYS A 847 -12.00 32.08 7.89
C LYS A 847 -10.90 31.75 8.92
N PRO A 848 -11.24 31.27 10.14
CA PRO A 848 -10.29 30.50 10.94
C PRO A 848 -9.53 29.49 10.08
N THR A 849 -8.19 29.57 10.10
CA THR A 849 -7.31 28.86 9.17
C THR A 849 -6.36 27.94 9.93
N ILE A 850 -6.18 26.72 9.45
CA ILE A 850 -5.20 25.74 9.95
C ILE A 850 -4.23 25.42 8.81
N VAL A 851 -2.93 25.56 9.06
CA VAL A 851 -1.84 25.18 8.15
C VAL A 851 -1.09 24.02 8.79
N VAL A 852 -1.10 22.87 8.14
CA VAL A 852 -0.58 21.60 8.69
C VAL A 852 0.42 20.97 7.73
N GLY A 853 1.55 20.51 8.27
CA GLY A 853 2.63 19.87 7.53
C GLY A 853 3.53 20.85 6.77
N GLY A 854 4.77 20.43 6.54
CA GLY A 854 5.79 21.25 5.87
C GLY A 854 5.38 21.80 4.50
N SER A 855 4.63 21.05 3.69
CA SER A 855 4.23 21.49 2.34
C SER A 855 3.34 22.74 2.36
N ALA A 856 2.33 22.78 3.23
CA ALA A 856 1.49 23.96 3.39
C ALA A 856 2.23 25.11 4.12
N MET A 857 3.10 24.78 5.08
CA MET A 857 3.90 25.77 5.81
C MET A 857 4.88 26.53 4.90
N GLN A 858 5.60 25.81 4.03
CA GLN A 858 6.45 26.38 2.98
C GLN A 858 5.64 27.19 1.94
N ARG A 859 4.39 26.78 1.66
CA ARG A 859 3.50 27.54 0.78
C ARG A 859 3.04 28.86 1.42
N LEU A 860 2.75 28.86 2.73
CA LEU A 860 2.38 30.06 3.49
C LEU A 860 3.52 31.10 3.50
N GLU A 861 4.75 30.66 3.79
CA GLU A 861 5.97 31.47 3.75
C GLU A 861 6.19 32.06 2.34
N LYS A 862 6.16 31.23 1.29
CA LYS A 862 6.29 31.67 -0.11
C LYS A 862 5.20 32.64 -0.59
N LEU A 863 4.05 32.71 0.07
CA LEU A 863 2.99 33.70 -0.24
C LEU A 863 3.26 35.07 0.40
N GLY A 864 4.20 35.19 1.34
CA GLY A 864 4.66 36.46 1.90
C GLY A 864 3.61 37.24 2.69
N LEU A 865 2.67 36.55 3.35
CA LEU A 865 1.48 37.15 3.95
C LEU A 865 1.65 37.65 5.38
N ILE A 866 2.65 37.14 6.12
CA ILE A 866 2.77 37.35 7.57
C ILE A 866 4.18 37.88 7.89
N ASP A 867 4.25 39.15 8.29
CA ASP A 867 5.51 39.83 8.58
C ASP A 867 6.29 39.12 9.69
N GLY A 868 7.47 38.61 9.34
CA GLY A 868 8.35 37.92 10.28
C GLY A 868 7.98 36.46 10.57
N PHE A 869 7.06 35.86 9.81
CA PHE A 869 7.01 34.40 9.70
C PHE A 869 8.20 33.90 8.86
N ASP A 870 8.81 32.80 9.27
CA ASP A 870 9.93 32.17 8.56
C ASP A 870 9.84 30.65 8.75
N ALA A 871 9.84 29.91 7.64
CA ALA A 871 9.72 28.47 7.59
C ALA A 871 10.98 27.90 6.90
N GLU A 872 11.83 27.25 7.69
CA GLU A 872 13.04 26.60 7.16
C GLU A 872 12.80 25.09 7.02
N LYS A 873 13.63 24.45 6.20
CA LYS A 873 13.66 22.99 6.08
C LYS A 873 15.05 22.45 5.77
N PHE A 874 15.23 21.15 6.01
CA PHE A 874 16.42 20.43 5.55
C PHE A 874 16.50 20.37 4.02
N SER A 875 17.72 20.38 3.48
CA SER A 875 17.96 19.98 2.09
C SER A 875 17.57 18.51 1.91
N GLY A 876 16.79 18.18 0.88
CA GLY A 876 16.18 16.85 0.73
C GLY A 876 15.05 16.53 1.72
N GLY A 877 14.79 17.40 2.71
CA GLY A 877 13.81 17.16 3.78
C GLY A 877 12.34 17.29 3.39
N SER A 878 11.96 16.89 2.17
CA SER A 878 10.55 16.69 1.82
C SER A 878 10.05 15.30 2.23
N ASP A 879 10.98 14.35 2.48
CA ASP A 879 10.69 12.91 2.49
C ASP A 879 11.22 12.20 3.76
N PHE A 880 11.67 12.95 4.77
CA PHE A 880 12.15 12.43 6.07
C PHE A 880 10.99 12.12 7.03
N GLU A 881 11.17 11.15 7.93
CA GLU A 881 10.21 10.82 9.00
C GLU A 881 10.86 10.84 10.38
N GLY A 882 10.13 11.31 11.40
CA GLY A 882 10.50 11.03 12.79
C GLY A 882 9.35 11.16 13.79
N LEU A 883 9.41 10.32 14.84
CA LEU A 883 8.72 10.52 16.11
C LEU A 883 9.71 11.08 17.14
N MET A 884 9.30 12.14 17.83
CA MET A 884 10.16 12.94 18.69
C MET A 884 9.46 13.33 20.00
N LYS A 885 10.23 13.55 21.06
CA LYS A 885 9.78 14.22 22.29
C LYS A 885 9.75 15.73 22.07
N ALA A 886 8.64 16.38 22.40
CA ALA A 886 8.45 17.82 22.31
C ALA A 886 8.08 18.43 23.67
N ILE A 887 8.46 19.69 23.84
CA ILE A 887 7.98 20.55 24.91
C ILE A 887 6.74 21.28 24.39
N ILE A 888 5.59 20.98 24.98
CA ILE A 888 4.27 21.53 24.62
C ILE A 888 3.80 22.47 25.73
N ASP A 889 3.09 23.54 25.37
CA ASP A 889 2.43 24.43 26.33
C ASP A 889 1.06 23.87 26.74
N ASP A 890 1.07 22.86 27.61
CA ASP A 890 -0.11 22.10 28.10
C ASP A 890 -1.19 22.92 28.84
N GLN A 891 -1.06 24.25 28.87
CA GLN A 891 -2.04 25.20 29.37
C GLN A 891 -2.84 25.90 28.24
N ASP A 892 -2.56 25.60 26.96
CA ASP A 892 -3.29 26.17 25.82
C ASP A 892 -4.44 25.26 25.35
N PRO A 893 -5.66 25.77 25.10
CA PRO A 893 -6.77 24.98 24.58
C PRO A 893 -6.46 24.22 23.28
N LEU A 894 -5.55 24.73 22.44
CA LEU A 894 -5.14 24.08 21.20
C LEU A 894 -4.33 22.79 21.44
N THR A 895 -3.66 22.69 22.60
CA THR A 895 -2.88 21.52 23.03
C THR A 895 -3.63 20.64 24.03
N SER A 896 -4.92 20.91 24.29
CA SER A 896 -5.75 20.13 25.21
C SER A 896 -5.68 18.64 24.90
N GLY A 897 -5.43 17.80 25.91
CA GLY A 897 -5.16 16.37 25.71
C GLY A 897 -3.73 16.00 25.31
N TYR A 898 -2.75 16.87 25.56
CA TYR A 898 -1.31 16.56 25.51
C TYR A 898 -0.61 17.07 26.76
N ASN A 899 0.45 16.38 27.20
CA ASN A 899 1.25 16.78 28.35
C ASN A 899 2.36 17.76 27.95
N LYS A 900 2.98 18.46 28.92
CA LYS A 900 4.15 19.30 28.66
C LYS A 900 5.33 18.58 27.98
N ASN A 901 5.55 17.31 28.31
CA ASN A 901 6.62 16.48 27.75
C ASN A 901 5.97 15.30 27.01
N ASP A 902 5.52 15.55 25.79
CA ASP A 902 4.73 14.59 25.00
C ASP A 902 5.31 14.45 23.59
N LEU A 903 4.59 13.79 22.70
CA LEU A 903 5.11 13.40 21.39
C LEU A 903 4.82 14.44 20.27
N PHE A 904 5.70 14.45 19.29
CA PHE A 904 5.57 15.15 18.01
C PHE A 904 5.95 14.21 16.87
N TYR A 905 5.12 14.13 15.84
CA TYR A 905 5.36 13.33 14.64
C TYR A 905 5.33 14.21 13.38
N SER A 906 6.28 13.96 12.47
CA SER A 906 6.31 14.55 11.14
C SER A 906 6.94 13.59 10.13
N ASN A 907 6.32 13.49 8.95
CA ASN A 907 6.99 13.01 7.73
C ASN A 907 7.41 14.20 6.84
N SER A 908 7.98 15.25 7.45
CA SER A 908 8.51 16.39 6.71
C SER A 908 9.63 17.11 7.48
N GLY A 909 10.70 17.43 6.77
CA GLY A 909 11.93 18.02 7.31
C GLY A 909 11.87 19.51 7.65
N ASN A 910 10.76 20.02 8.21
CA ASN A 910 10.44 21.46 8.25
C ASN A 910 10.27 21.97 9.69
N TRP A 911 10.60 23.25 9.95
CA TRP A 911 10.36 23.92 11.23
C TRP A 911 10.08 25.42 11.06
N ILE A 912 9.61 26.06 12.13
CA ILE A 912 9.38 27.50 12.19
C ILE A 912 10.66 28.15 12.72
N ALA A 913 11.36 28.89 11.87
CA ALA A 913 12.62 29.54 12.22
C ALA A 913 12.40 30.88 12.93
N LYS A 914 11.28 31.55 12.63
CA LYS A 914 10.92 32.84 13.21
C LYS A 914 9.41 32.91 13.45
N VAL A 915 9.05 33.32 14.65
CA VAL A 915 7.66 33.50 15.07
C VAL A 915 7.27 34.98 14.88
N PRO A 916 6.13 35.29 14.21
CA PRO A 916 5.64 36.66 14.09
C PRO A 916 5.28 37.28 15.45
N ALA A 917 5.37 38.59 15.58
CA ALA A 917 5.21 39.29 16.85
C ALA A 917 3.81 39.16 17.50
N ASN A 918 2.79 38.76 16.73
CA ASN A 918 1.42 38.53 17.20
C ASN A 918 1.06 37.03 17.32
N PHE A 919 2.06 36.14 17.37
CA PHE A 919 1.89 34.69 17.51
C PHE A 919 2.55 34.16 18.80
N LYS A 920 1.94 33.12 19.37
CA LYS A 920 2.39 32.35 20.53
C LYS A 920 3.03 31.05 20.06
N THR A 921 4.11 30.62 20.71
CA THR A 921 4.67 29.26 20.52
C THR A 921 3.90 28.25 21.35
N LEU A 922 3.52 27.12 20.74
CA LEU A 922 2.76 26.04 21.39
C LEU A 922 3.56 24.73 21.53
N ALA A 923 4.48 24.45 20.62
CA ALA A 923 5.34 23.27 20.71
C ALA A 923 6.74 23.51 20.12
N THR A 924 7.74 22.94 20.78
CA THR A 924 9.17 23.00 20.42
C THR A 924 9.79 21.62 20.62
N ILE A 925 10.63 21.14 19.69
CA ILE A 925 11.36 19.86 19.87
C ILE A 925 12.27 19.95 21.10
N ALA A 926 12.30 18.91 21.94
CA ALA A 926 13.12 18.93 23.16
C ALA A 926 14.62 19.08 22.85
N GLY A 927 15.36 19.74 23.75
CA GLY A 927 16.76 20.14 23.51
C GLY A 927 17.79 19.00 23.53
N SER A 928 17.40 17.79 23.95
CA SER A 928 18.25 16.60 24.08
C SER A 928 17.36 15.37 24.19
N ASP A 929 17.85 14.18 23.78
CA ASP A 929 17.09 12.91 23.89
C ASP A 929 15.69 12.99 23.24
N TYR A 930 15.53 13.80 22.19
CA TYR A 930 14.23 14.04 21.56
C TYR A 930 13.87 12.95 20.54
N TYR A 931 14.80 12.51 19.69
CA TYR A 931 14.50 11.59 18.59
C TYR A 931 14.25 10.16 19.11
N ILE A 932 13.13 9.56 18.74
CA ILE A 932 12.74 8.20 19.18
C ILE A 932 12.99 7.20 18.06
N ALA A 933 12.38 7.41 16.89
CA ALA A 933 12.43 6.48 15.77
C ALA A 933 12.05 7.16 14.44
N GLY A 934 12.34 6.48 13.32
CA GLY A 934 12.14 6.94 11.93
C GLY A 934 13.47 7.13 11.19
N TRP A 935 13.42 7.73 9.98
CA TRP A 935 14.60 8.10 9.19
C TRP A 935 14.69 9.61 8.95
N TRP A 936 15.71 10.23 9.56
CA TRP A 936 15.97 11.66 9.41
C TRP A 936 17.47 11.98 9.54
N PRO A 937 18.25 11.88 8.45
CA PRO A 937 19.66 12.23 8.43
C PRO A 937 19.91 13.68 8.86
N GLY A 938 20.84 13.89 9.79
CA GLY A 938 21.15 15.22 10.31
C GLY A 938 20.14 15.78 11.32
N ASN A 939 19.29 14.93 11.94
CA ASN A 939 18.25 15.37 12.88
C ASN A 939 18.77 16.10 14.13
N GLU A 940 20.08 16.06 14.46
CA GLU A 940 20.67 16.81 15.58
C GLU A 940 20.38 18.33 15.52
N LYS A 941 20.07 18.85 14.33
CA LYS A 941 19.72 20.25 14.10
C LYS A 941 18.25 20.59 14.44
N LEU A 942 17.45 19.61 14.86
CA LEU A 942 16.07 19.79 15.34
C LEU A 942 15.96 20.23 16.80
N ALA A 943 17.01 20.00 17.62
CA ALA A 943 16.97 20.32 19.03
C ALA A 943 16.58 21.79 19.27
N ASN A 944 15.52 22.03 20.04
CA ASN A 944 14.94 23.36 20.33
C ASN A 944 14.30 24.08 19.12
N LYS A 945 14.01 23.41 18.00
CA LYS A 945 13.26 24.00 16.87
C LYS A 945 11.76 24.11 17.19
N ILE A 946 11.15 25.24 16.81
CA ILE A 946 9.72 25.50 17.01
C ILE A 946 8.93 24.78 15.91
N VAL A 947 7.86 24.09 16.30
CA VAL A 947 7.06 23.24 15.40
C VAL A 947 5.56 23.49 15.46
N ALA A 948 5.07 24.28 16.43
CA ALA A 948 3.68 24.74 16.46
C ALA A 948 3.57 26.19 16.97
N ILE A 949 2.79 27.02 16.27
CA ILE A 949 2.43 28.38 16.69
C ILE A 949 0.94 28.66 16.48
N SER A 950 0.37 29.55 17.29
CA SER A 950 -0.99 30.07 17.12
C SER A 950 -1.03 31.60 17.18
N GLY A 951 -1.96 32.21 16.47
CA GLY A 951 -2.09 33.67 16.42
C GLY A 951 -3.28 34.10 15.59
N LYS A 952 -3.15 35.25 14.93
CA LYS A 952 -4.19 35.81 14.05
C LYS A 952 -3.62 36.32 12.73
N TYR A 953 -4.44 36.25 11.69
CA TYR A 953 -4.24 36.97 10.44
C TYR A 953 -5.59 37.46 9.91
N ASN A 954 -5.67 38.75 9.52
CA ASN A 954 -6.93 39.43 9.15
C ASN A 954 -8.07 39.21 10.17
N GLU A 955 -7.78 39.43 11.46
CA GLU A 955 -8.61 39.14 12.64
C GLU A 955 -9.03 37.69 12.89
N ASN A 956 -8.97 36.83 11.87
CA ASN A 956 -9.25 35.39 11.98
C ASN A 956 -8.12 34.65 12.72
N PRO A 957 -8.44 33.59 13.50
CA PRO A 957 -7.44 32.69 14.07
C PRO A 957 -6.60 32.01 12.98
N LEU A 958 -5.30 31.87 13.23
CA LEU A 958 -4.40 31.05 12.41
C LEU A 958 -3.56 30.15 13.32
N PHE A 959 -3.65 28.84 13.09
CA PHE A 959 -2.79 27.82 13.68
C PHE A 959 -1.84 27.27 12.61
N VAL A 960 -0.55 27.15 12.93
CA VAL A 960 0.47 26.62 12.03
C VAL A 960 1.22 25.50 12.74
N TYR A 961 1.20 24.30 12.17
CA TYR A 961 1.80 23.08 12.71
C TYR A 961 2.71 22.45 11.66
N ALA A 962 4.01 22.33 11.96
CA ALA A 962 5.01 21.79 11.03
C ALA A 962 4.89 20.27 10.83
N GLY A 963 4.34 19.56 11.83
CA GLY A 963 4.18 18.10 11.82
C GLY A 963 3.03 17.61 10.96
N ASN A 964 2.88 16.29 10.87
CA ASN A 964 1.98 15.62 9.93
C ASN A 964 1.02 14.69 10.68
N PRO A 965 0.09 15.24 11.50
CA PRO A 965 -0.62 14.53 12.56
C PRO A 965 -1.64 13.50 12.04
N THR A 966 -1.80 13.38 10.73
CA THR A 966 -2.84 12.59 10.07
C THR A 966 -2.28 11.60 9.04
N ASN A 967 -0.94 11.48 8.89
CA ASN A 967 -0.28 10.78 7.79
C ASN A 967 -0.80 9.34 7.57
N ARG A 968 -1.35 9.07 6.38
CA ARG A 968 -1.96 7.79 5.98
C ARG A 968 -2.96 7.22 7.00
N LEU A 969 -3.56 8.07 7.83
CA LEU A 969 -4.52 7.73 8.88
C LEU A 969 -4.02 6.79 10.00
N HIS A 970 -2.71 6.55 10.11
CA HIS A 970 -2.16 5.66 11.14
C HIS A 970 -1.92 6.37 12.49
N THR A 971 -1.66 7.68 12.46
CA THR A 971 -1.27 8.58 13.56
C THR A 971 -2.46 9.06 14.42
N ILE A 972 -3.39 8.17 14.76
CA ILE A 972 -4.68 8.49 15.40
C ILE A 972 -4.53 9.34 16.68
N HIS A 973 -3.47 9.16 17.46
CA HIS A 973 -3.18 9.96 18.65
C HIS A 973 -2.98 11.46 18.34
N PHE A 974 -2.40 11.78 17.19
CA PHE A 974 -2.04 13.15 16.83
C PHE A 974 -3.21 13.94 16.25
N TYR A 975 -4.34 13.30 15.95
CA TYR A 975 -5.54 13.92 15.39
C TYR A 975 -6.08 15.10 16.24
N ARG A 976 -5.83 15.07 17.56
CA ARG A 976 -6.31 16.12 18.49
C ARG A 976 -5.74 17.50 18.16
N TRP A 977 -4.51 17.59 17.63
CA TRP A 977 -3.94 18.85 17.11
C TRP A 977 -4.85 19.56 16.10
N ILE A 978 -5.56 18.81 15.26
CA ILE A 978 -6.47 19.38 14.26
C ILE A 978 -7.87 19.61 14.85
N SER A 979 -8.44 18.65 15.59
CA SER A 979 -9.79 18.83 16.15
C SER A 979 -9.85 19.97 17.16
N ASN A 980 -8.81 20.17 17.97
CA ASN A 980 -8.72 21.29 18.90
C ASN A 980 -8.69 22.62 18.15
N ALA A 981 -7.89 22.71 17.08
CA ALA A 981 -7.82 23.91 16.25
C ALA A 981 -9.10 24.18 15.44
N VAL A 982 -9.86 23.15 15.05
CA VAL A 982 -11.18 23.31 14.42
C VAL A 982 -12.22 23.81 15.42
N PHE A 983 -12.29 23.24 16.64
CA PHE A 983 -13.20 23.72 17.70
C PHE A 983 -12.82 25.11 18.24
N GLY A 984 -11.54 25.49 18.15
CA GLY A 984 -11.02 26.78 18.61
C GLY A 984 -10.71 26.81 20.11
N SER A 985 -10.47 28.01 20.65
CA SER A 985 -9.88 28.21 21.99
C SER A 985 -10.81 28.89 23.02
N GLN A 986 -12.12 28.95 22.76
CA GLN A 986 -13.07 29.64 23.65
C GLN A 986 -13.56 28.71 24.78
N LEU A 987 -12.83 28.70 25.89
CA LEU A 987 -13.21 27.94 27.10
C LEU A 987 -14.45 28.49 27.79
N ALA A 988 -15.20 27.61 28.47
CA ALA A 988 -16.27 28.00 29.37
C ALA A 988 -15.76 28.31 30.80
N ASN A 989 -16.33 29.34 31.42
CA ASN A 989 -16.07 29.70 32.81
C ASN A 989 -16.95 28.87 33.75
N LEU A 990 -16.35 28.29 34.79
CA LEU A 990 -17.06 27.39 35.72
C LEU A 990 -17.53 28.15 36.96
N THR A 991 -18.84 28.35 37.10
CA THR A 991 -19.46 28.93 38.31
C THR A 991 -19.94 27.84 39.27
N ASP A 992 -20.04 28.16 40.55
CA ASP A 992 -20.49 27.20 41.56
C ASP A 992 -21.89 26.66 41.28
N TYR A 993 -22.07 25.35 41.45
CA TYR A 993 -23.37 24.70 41.36
C TYR A 993 -24.10 24.82 42.69
N ILE A 994 -25.14 25.65 42.73
CA ILE A 994 -26.05 25.72 43.88
C ILE A 994 -26.92 24.46 43.85
N LEU A 995 -26.60 23.50 44.73
CA LEU A 995 -27.46 22.35 45.01
C LEU A 995 -28.87 22.84 45.35
N PRO A 996 -29.94 22.25 44.77
CA PRO A 996 -31.29 22.54 45.22
C PRO A 996 -31.42 22.14 46.69
N SER A 997 -31.74 23.11 47.55
CA SER A 997 -31.92 22.88 48.99
C SER A 997 -32.93 21.74 49.21
N PRO A 998 -32.67 20.80 50.14
CA PRO A 998 -33.54 19.65 50.35
C PRO A 998 -34.91 20.11 50.83
N THR A 999 -35.89 20.10 49.91
CA THR A 999 -37.29 20.34 50.23
C THR A 999 -37.82 19.17 51.07
N PRO A 1000 -38.34 19.41 52.29
CA PRO A 1000 -38.80 18.35 53.18
C PRO A 1000 -40.16 17.81 52.72
N ASN A 1001 -40.17 17.04 51.63
CA ASN A 1001 -41.34 16.29 51.20
C ASN A 1001 -41.55 15.06 52.11
N PRO A 1002 -42.80 14.70 52.43
CA PRO A 1002 -43.10 13.66 53.42
C PRO A 1002 -42.72 12.26 52.95
N ILE A 1003 -42.31 11.42 53.91
CA ILE A 1003 -41.86 10.04 53.71
C ILE A 1003 -42.97 9.18 53.07
N PRO A 1004 -42.78 8.63 51.86
CA PRO A 1004 -43.67 7.60 51.32
C PRO A 1004 -43.50 6.29 52.09
N GLN A 1005 -44.59 5.57 52.37
CA GLN A 1005 -44.49 4.23 52.95
C GLN A 1005 -43.87 3.24 51.93
N PRO A 1006 -43.07 2.25 52.39
CA PRO A 1006 -42.42 1.30 51.50
C PRO A 1006 -43.45 0.34 50.88
N GLN A 1007 -43.58 0.36 49.56
CA GLN A 1007 -44.13 -0.77 48.81
C GLN A 1007 -43.06 -1.86 48.59
N PRO A 1008 -43.44 -3.15 48.50
CA PRO A 1008 -42.48 -4.21 48.21
C PRO A 1008 -41.81 -4.04 46.85
N LEU A 1009 -40.48 -4.16 46.82
CA LEU A 1009 -39.70 -4.14 45.58
C LEU A 1009 -39.90 -5.45 44.80
N THR A 1010 -40.71 -5.42 43.76
CA THR A 1010 -40.53 -6.36 42.63
C THR A 1010 -39.23 -5.99 41.92
N PRO A 1011 -38.26 -6.93 41.77
CA PRO A 1011 -36.99 -6.61 41.14
C PRO A 1011 -37.22 -6.23 39.66
N PRO A 1012 -36.60 -5.15 39.16
CA PRO A 1012 -36.70 -4.80 37.75
C PRO A 1012 -35.97 -5.87 36.92
N THR A 1013 -36.72 -6.57 36.07
CA THR A 1013 -36.16 -7.45 35.04
C THR A 1013 -35.38 -6.60 34.03
N TYR A 1014 -34.07 -6.53 34.22
CA TYR A 1014 -33.16 -5.88 33.27
C TYR A 1014 -33.13 -6.68 31.96
N GLN A 1015 -33.97 -6.30 30.99
CA GLN A 1015 -33.79 -6.75 29.62
C GLN A 1015 -32.54 -6.08 29.06
N ALA A 1016 -31.44 -6.83 29.01
CA ALA A 1016 -30.25 -6.41 28.29
C ALA A 1016 -30.64 -6.06 26.84
N PRO A 1017 -30.29 -4.87 26.32
CA PRO A 1017 -30.65 -4.51 24.95
C PRO A 1017 -30.10 -5.51 23.95
N SER A 1018 -30.98 -6.21 23.24
CA SER A 1018 -30.63 -7.17 22.19
C SER A 1018 -30.17 -6.47 20.90
N LYS A 1019 -29.15 -5.61 21.03
CA LYS A 1019 -28.31 -5.18 19.91
C LYS A 1019 -27.08 -6.07 19.91
N THR A 1020 -27.03 -7.02 18.97
CA THR A 1020 -25.77 -7.65 18.59
C THR A 1020 -24.76 -6.57 18.25
N TYR A 1021 -23.56 -6.67 18.81
CA TYR A 1021 -22.44 -5.82 18.40
C TYR A 1021 -22.12 -6.14 16.94
N GLN A 1022 -22.56 -5.29 16.03
CA GLN A 1022 -21.90 -5.18 14.74
C GLN A 1022 -20.56 -4.48 14.99
N ALA A 1023 -19.47 -5.04 14.46
CA ALA A 1023 -18.22 -4.31 14.33
C ALA A 1023 -18.51 -2.97 13.65
N PRO A 1024 -17.82 -1.87 14.02
CA PRO A 1024 -18.15 -0.55 13.52
C PRO A 1024 -18.16 -0.56 11.99
N ASN A 1025 -19.32 -0.26 11.40
CA ASN A 1025 -19.41 0.03 9.98
C ASN A 1025 -18.46 1.19 9.69
N GLN A 1026 -17.32 0.90 9.04
CA GLN A 1026 -16.55 1.95 8.40
C GLN A 1026 -17.51 2.69 7.49
N THR A 1027 -17.58 4.02 7.66
CA THR A 1027 -18.51 4.85 6.90
C THR A 1027 -18.22 4.61 5.43
N ARG A 1028 -19.19 4.02 4.71
CA ARG A 1028 -19.10 3.84 3.26
C ARG A 1028 -18.67 5.16 2.66
N LEU A 1029 -17.49 5.18 2.04
CA LEU A 1029 -16.97 6.39 1.42
C LEU A 1029 -17.72 6.56 0.10
N ASP A 1030 -18.93 7.13 0.21
CA ASP A 1030 -19.71 7.65 -0.91
C ASP A 1030 -18.97 8.85 -1.52
N PHE A 1031 -17.86 8.53 -2.17
CA PHE A 1031 -17.06 9.43 -2.98
C PHE A 1031 -17.81 9.63 -4.30
N LYS A 1032 -18.30 10.85 -4.52
CA LYS A 1032 -18.61 11.31 -5.87
C LYS A 1032 -17.27 11.71 -6.51
N PRO A 1033 -16.87 11.11 -7.64
CA PRO A 1033 -15.81 11.69 -8.45
C PRO A 1033 -16.14 13.14 -8.76
N ALA A 1034 -15.13 14.02 -8.78
CA ALA A 1034 -15.32 15.39 -9.23
C ALA A 1034 -15.97 15.37 -10.63
N THR A 1035 -17.10 16.07 -10.77
CA THR A 1035 -17.81 16.15 -12.04
C THR A 1035 -16.91 16.73 -13.12
N LYS A 1036 -17.09 16.30 -14.38
CA LYS A 1036 -16.37 16.86 -15.54
C LYS A 1036 -16.29 18.38 -15.43
N VAL A 1037 -15.07 18.91 -15.40
CA VAL A 1037 -14.82 20.31 -15.64
C VAL A 1037 -15.01 20.52 -17.15
N ASP A 1038 -16.09 21.21 -17.53
CA ASP A 1038 -16.25 21.65 -18.91
C ASP A 1038 -15.09 22.57 -19.32
N PRO A 1039 -14.63 22.55 -20.58
CA PRO A 1039 -13.43 23.26 -21.00
C PRO A 1039 -13.58 24.77 -20.85
N VAL A 1040 -13.01 25.32 -19.77
CA VAL A 1040 -12.93 26.76 -19.52
C VAL A 1040 -12.04 27.42 -20.57
N GLN A 1041 -12.44 28.61 -21.04
CA GLN A 1041 -11.77 29.32 -22.13
C GLN A 1041 -10.29 29.59 -21.87
N GLU A 1042 -9.52 29.64 -22.96
CA GLU A 1042 -8.07 29.85 -22.97
C GLU A 1042 -7.65 31.12 -22.20
N ILE A 1043 -6.84 30.94 -21.16
CA ILE A 1043 -6.00 32.00 -20.60
C ILE A 1043 -4.56 31.68 -20.99
N SER A 1044 -4.05 32.40 -22.00
CA SER A 1044 -2.70 32.21 -22.52
C SER A 1044 -1.61 32.57 -21.49
N LEU A 1045 -1.04 31.57 -20.84
CA LEU A 1045 0.15 31.69 -19.99
C LEU A 1045 1.43 31.44 -20.81
N THR A 1046 2.03 32.50 -21.34
CA THR A 1046 3.24 32.45 -22.15
C THR A 1046 4.50 32.15 -21.34
N TYR A 1047 4.80 30.86 -21.14
CA TYR A 1047 6.09 30.38 -20.62
C TYR A 1047 7.08 30.12 -21.76
N SER A 1048 8.04 31.02 -21.96
CA SER A 1048 9.19 30.78 -22.83
C SER A 1048 10.16 29.80 -22.17
N ARG A 1049 10.17 28.53 -22.61
CA ARG A 1049 11.22 27.56 -22.29
C ARG A 1049 12.18 27.43 -23.47
N GLU A 1050 13.42 27.92 -23.32
CA GLU A 1050 14.54 27.35 -24.07
C GLU A 1050 15.07 26.11 -23.33
N SER A 1051 15.64 25.16 -24.08
CA SER A 1051 15.77 23.75 -23.66
C SER A 1051 17.22 23.28 -23.51
N LEU A 1052 17.42 22.24 -22.70
CA LEU A 1052 18.47 21.21 -22.90
C LEU A 1052 17.95 19.82 -22.41
N PRO A 1053 18.50 18.67 -22.90
CA PRO A 1053 17.78 17.39 -22.85
C PRO A 1053 18.46 16.19 -22.17
N LYS A 1054 17.62 15.23 -21.75
CA LYS A 1054 17.72 13.73 -21.77
C LYS A 1054 19.09 13.02 -21.48
N THR A 1055 19.25 12.58 -20.23
CA THR A 1055 19.45 11.18 -19.74
C THR A 1055 20.29 10.11 -20.50
N GLY A 1056 21.12 9.36 -19.74
CA GLY A 1056 21.50 7.94 -19.96
C GLY A 1056 22.78 7.67 -20.76
N THR A 1057 23.54 6.57 -20.58
CA THR A 1057 23.52 5.43 -19.61
C THR A 1057 24.98 4.95 -19.32
N GLN A 1058 25.18 3.83 -18.60
CA GLN A 1058 26.49 3.36 -18.11
C GLN A 1058 27.32 2.51 -19.12
N GLU A 1059 28.45 3.05 -19.58
CA GLU A 1059 29.70 2.32 -19.88
C GLU A 1059 30.89 3.28 -19.66
N MET A 1060 32.09 2.88 -19.21
CA MET A 1060 32.45 1.77 -18.32
C MET A 1060 33.60 2.25 -17.39
N THR A 1061 33.29 2.36 -16.10
CA THR A 1061 34.14 2.15 -14.90
C THR A 1061 35.50 2.88 -14.70
N GLU A 1062 36.27 3.28 -15.71
CA GLU A 1062 37.61 3.91 -15.50
C GLU A 1062 37.67 5.44 -15.70
N GLY A 1063 36.78 6.04 -16.48
CA GLY A 1063 36.83 7.49 -16.80
C GLY A 1063 36.60 8.44 -15.62
N PHE A 1064 35.98 7.95 -14.53
CA PHE A 1064 35.44 8.78 -13.44
C PHE A 1064 36.48 9.55 -12.61
N LYS A 1065 37.76 9.20 -12.67
CA LYS A 1065 38.84 9.85 -11.89
C LYS A 1065 39.50 11.06 -12.57
N LEU A 1066 39.20 11.34 -13.85
CA LEU A 1066 39.86 12.40 -14.63
C LEU A 1066 38.98 13.62 -14.94
N ALA A 1067 37.66 13.46 -15.06
CA ALA A 1067 36.74 14.58 -15.35
C ALA A 1067 36.57 15.54 -14.16
N SER A 1068 36.57 15.01 -12.94
CA SER A 1068 36.32 15.74 -11.68
C SER A 1068 37.36 16.82 -11.37
N ILE A 1069 38.58 16.72 -11.91
CA ILE A 1069 39.64 17.72 -11.72
C ILE A 1069 39.48 18.92 -12.69
N LEU A 1070 38.90 18.72 -13.88
CA LEU A 1070 38.75 19.78 -14.89
C LEU A 1070 37.53 20.68 -14.67
N ILE A 1071 36.44 20.15 -14.10
CA ILE A 1071 35.21 20.91 -13.83
C ILE A 1071 35.41 21.94 -12.69
N ALA A 1072 36.30 21.66 -11.74
CA ALA A 1072 36.62 22.58 -10.63
C ALA A 1072 37.28 23.91 -11.08
N CYS A 1073 37.85 23.98 -12.29
CA CYS A 1073 38.60 25.15 -12.76
C CYS A 1073 37.79 26.11 -13.65
N SER A 1074 36.67 25.68 -14.23
CA SER A 1074 35.87 26.47 -15.18
C SER A 1074 34.79 27.33 -14.53
N ALA A 1075 34.34 26.98 -13.32
CA ALA A 1075 33.31 27.73 -12.58
C ALA A 1075 33.71 29.17 -12.18
N GLY A 1076 35.01 29.51 -12.24
CA GLY A 1076 35.53 30.81 -11.77
C GLY A 1076 35.50 31.99 -12.74
N PHE A 1077 35.11 31.80 -14.01
CA PHE A 1077 35.42 32.77 -15.08
C PHE A 1077 34.24 33.43 -15.82
N PHE A 1078 32.99 33.07 -15.54
CA PHE A 1078 31.81 33.61 -16.26
C PHE A 1078 31.01 34.71 -15.52
N LEU A 1079 31.59 35.34 -14.49
CA LEU A 1079 30.94 36.40 -13.70
C LEU A 1079 31.26 37.85 -14.16
N LEU A 1080 31.76 38.03 -15.40
CA LEU A 1080 32.11 39.35 -15.95
C LEU A 1080 31.71 39.48 -17.44
N LYS A 1081 30.94 40.55 -17.74
CA LYS A 1081 30.17 40.83 -18.98
C LYS A 1081 28.88 39.99 -19.07
N LYS A 1082 27.75 40.53 -19.54
CA LYS A 1082 27.49 41.85 -20.16
C LYS A 1082 26.66 42.81 -19.28
N LYS A 1083 26.90 44.11 -19.48
CA LYS A 1083 25.85 45.14 -19.51
C LYS A 1083 25.56 45.49 -20.99
N GLU A 1084 24.50 46.25 -21.19
CA GLU A 1084 24.09 46.92 -22.44
C GLU A 1084 23.45 46.05 -23.54
N ASN A 1085 22.22 46.47 -23.86
CA ASN A 1085 21.33 46.10 -24.97
C ASN A 1085 21.00 44.61 -25.14
#